data_AF-A0A2E9Q728-F1
#
_entry.id   AF-A0A2E9Q728-F1
#
_cell.length_a   1.000
_cell.length_b   1.000
_cell.length_c   1.000
_cell.angle_alpha   90.00
_cell.angle_beta   90.00
_cell.angle_gamma   90.00
#
_symmetry.space_group_name_H-M   'P 1'
#
loop_
_entity.id
_entity.type
_entity.pdbx_description
1 polymer ?
#
loop_
_entity_poly.entity_id
_entity_poly.type
_entity_poly.pdbx_seq_one_letter_code
_entity_poly.pdbx_strand_id
1 'polypeptide(L)'
;MLRGAIALLGGLTLAGFLAGCSNTAKDWQGTLFQDGLLQPDVTLFTLLNDYPALKSVFLQADPGEFNVQLDASLSFHDDAAVGGLRTLERMTLDPNSSLRPVLLRLSTLINRLRTQDATAYESSLELMERIRGGDAPFLSVAIPLSHAGLNKLYREKSAGEMRDEFYQLSDDLESAETIDLLTDVENFLYKSTIQNANARAGLEKVMEALGDPTLNGDRYLKRKLVAMLGGLGDMLGQRAGFSDYRSPDYAVKQLIVNLENYNTAATGPESANVYDSQWAYSQTTLGAGKNAELKNVLVDLYQSVRNLLQPPSSYVVDSSTPILETASIRLSELGFAEDIDGVDESLGKMMELDLNGLDRDSDGSSYSVSALESLLFMLVLGDVYGYQWANTPPFSSSTPTITGHSNSGQGGVITLGDSVFALQSKIRGDDTLSLIRFLYDSRANNKVYKNGSVFLFDINAPALMFLQGASRGPMNNVNNQSSADAIYSQTLPLVLNWVKKVIYEGYGPYYSSDMGPGANYLSAWSTDEYRITVDRLGASAGTYQIGIGGVQDPGGNGTSYSITEIPIASRQVGSREEAFYKNFQWLLYEKRFVLVIPVHAKLGASQIQHATYITVVANGLMGLMNAKPYCDYNLNTCDRDDNGRWLKSGTFIKPDIKQVADTNLVLSNTPADSVVYVEAWGYGLDGQQNFDFADEVLYGALYDSILYPQPPTLFSGLIPPALSKNAPALERLGFLTSASVSSSQTDNYWEQRNKLLPLVVALAAALDDQTDTGTGKNAYKLLTELARVVVRPYLSRGNDPVSGVSNVYNLQIYGSGASFGIRSPSMDDSDYYPDSGLRSIVSLLIENQRRYQDGLLNLVSKTNLLSDVTGMLAEFGGSDRAAGRDKLLNGLLQILDEVKVTSEAPTPAQYNIETVFTDLRDDIADYPDSRPADLEATEWDEVTDGVTFIYDILANESAYSVIPNVDGLLEVLIVANPTQAEISSMLDLVGVMLTESDGVTQSYLITDILSTDMPKLLRSSAPDARGLVGIMAGIAAPNTFGDYFLLRMRSNHSIDDVLIQLERFLASPIVQSTVPGPDNVLYSAGTLAKAIADIKAQGRKTGVGGYWFEDHWNVTEQGNTVFDSLNYIFSRKVR
;
A
#
# COMPACT_ATOMS: atom_id res chain seq x y z
N MET A 1 -2.25 -12.67 26.83
CA MET A 1 -1.93 -13.92 27.57
C MET A 1 -2.05 -15.22 26.76
N LEU A 2 -2.67 -15.25 25.57
CA LEU A 2 -2.83 -16.47 24.76
C LEU A 2 -1.52 -17.28 24.51
N ARG A 3 -0.40 -16.60 24.23
CA ARG A 3 0.93 -17.25 24.17
C ARG A 3 1.31 -17.93 25.47
N GLY A 4 0.99 -17.29 26.59
CA GLY A 4 1.10 -17.85 27.95
C GLY A 4 0.24 -19.08 28.15
N ALA A 5 -0.94 -19.18 27.50
CA ALA A 5 -1.84 -20.33 27.55
C ALA A 5 -1.32 -21.54 26.73
N ILE A 6 -0.70 -21.29 25.57
CA ILE A 6 -0.03 -22.32 24.75
C ILE A 6 1.29 -22.75 25.41
N ALA A 7 2.03 -21.79 25.96
CA ALA A 7 3.18 -22.03 26.83
C ALA A 7 2.82 -22.75 28.12
N LEU A 8 1.62 -22.54 28.65
CA LEU A 8 1.02 -23.35 29.72
C LEU A 8 0.98 -24.79 29.26
N LEU A 9 0.34 -25.11 28.13
CA LEU A 9 0.25 -26.50 27.67
C LEU A 9 1.63 -27.17 27.50
N GLY A 10 2.60 -26.47 26.88
CA GLY A 10 3.97 -26.98 26.73
C GLY A 10 4.76 -27.07 28.05
N GLY A 11 4.64 -26.08 28.92
CA GLY A 11 5.34 -26.00 30.21
C GLY A 11 4.72 -26.87 31.30
N LEU A 12 3.40 -27.09 31.28
CA LEU A 12 2.65 -27.97 32.16
C LEU A 12 2.79 -29.44 31.73
N THR A 13 2.90 -29.73 30.43
CA THR A 13 3.33 -31.07 30.00
C THR A 13 4.76 -31.32 30.48
N LEU A 14 5.74 -30.46 30.18
CA LEU A 14 7.11 -30.58 30.72
C LEU A 14 7.11 -30.75 32.24
N ALA A 15 6.52 -29.82 33.00
CA ALA A 15 6.59 -29.84 34.45
C ALA A 15 5.75 -30.98 35.07
N GLY A 16 4.66 -31.41 34.43
CA GLY A 16 3.89 -32.60 34.81
C GLY A 16 4.66 -33.90 34.57
N PHE A 17 5.35 -34.02 33.43
CA PHE A 17 6.28 -35.13 33.16
C PHE A 17 7.41 -35.19 34.18
N LEU A 18 7.98 -34.04 34.54
CA LEU A 18 9.16 -33.96 35.42
C LEU A 18 8.81 -34.02 36.92
N ALA A 19 7.60 -33.63 37.32
CA ALA A 19 7.08 -33.80 38.68
C ALA A 19 6.43 -35.18 38.92
N GLY A 20 6.30 -36.06 37.92
CA GLY A 20 5.65 -37.36 38.07
C GLY A 20 6.42 -38.43 38.86
N CYS A 21 7.59 -38.12 39.43
CA CYS A 21 8.63 -39.13 39.65
C CYS A 21 9.15 -39.26 41.09
N SER A 22 8.38 -39.99 41.91
CA SER A 22 8.95 -40.88 42.92
C SER A 22 7.92 -41.95 43.30
N ASN A 23 8.32 -43.22 43.35
CA ASN A 23 7.53 -44.24 44.03
C ASN A 23 8.21 -44.68 45.34
N THR A 24 7.38 -45.05 46.30
CA THR A 24 7.76 -45.30 47.69
C THR A 24 8.15 -46.76 47.93
N ALA A 25 9.42 -47.08 47.70
CA ALA A 25 10.06 -48.31 48.22
C ALA A 25 11.46 -48.01 48.79
N LYS A 26 11.95 -48.89 49.66
CA LYS A 26 13.09 -48.64 50.57
C LYS A 26 14.47 -48.71 49.91
N ASP A 27 15.44 -48.08 50.59
CA ASP A 27 16.88 -47.98 50.30
C ASP A 27 17.28 -47.08 49.12
N TRP A 28 17.44 -45.78 49.41
CA TRP A 28 17.87 -44.75 48.48
C TRP A 28 19.34 -44.33 48.70
N GLN A 29 20.20 -44.60 47.72
CA GLN A 29 21.54 -44.01 47.63
C GLN A 29 21.59 -42.91 46.54
N GLY A 30 21.16 -41.69 46.87
CA GLY A 30 21.63 -40.45 46.21
C GLY A 30 21.31 -40.20 44.72
N THR A 31 20.68 -41.14 43.99
CA THR A 31 20.54 -41.06 42.53
C THR A 31 19.09 -40.96 42.08
N LEU A 32 18.47 -39.78 42.22
CA LEU A 32 17.06 -39.56 41.87
C LEU A 32 16.74 -39.73 40.36
N PHE A 33 17.75 -39.70 39.49
CA PHE A 33 17.60 -39.72 38.03
C PHE A 33 18.65 -40.59 37.29
N GLN A 34 19.18 -41.67 37.89
CA GLN A 34 20.06 -42.60 37.16
C GLN A 34 19.36 -43.94 36.85
N ASP A 35 19.60 -44.46 35.65
CA ASP A 35 19.20 -45.82 35.27
C ASP A 35 20.33 -46.81 35.64
N GLY A 36 20.02 -47.93 36.32
CA GLY A 36 21.05 -48.91 36.73
C GLY A 36 20.90 -49.62 38.09
N LEU A 37 19.75 -49.58 38.76
CA LEU A 37 19.54 -50.31 40.03
C LEU A 37 18.41 -51.35 39.94
N LEU A 38 18.65 -52.52 40.55
CA LEU A 38 17.79 -53.71 40.53
C LEU A 38 16.63 -53.60 41.54
N GLN A 39 15.48 -53.04 41.13
CA GLN A 39 14.13 -53.43 41.59
C GLN A 39 13.03 -52.76 40.75
N PRO A 40 11.82 -53.36 40.65
CA PRO A 40 10.69 -52.77 39.94
C PRO A 40 9.92 -51.75 40.80
N ASP A 41 9.13 -50.92 40.10
CA ASP A 41 8.07 -50.02 40.59
C ASP A 41 8.34 -48.50 40.38
N VAL A 42 8.40 -48.09 39.10
CA VAL A 42 8.13 -46.74 38.55
C VAL A 42 8.98 -45.55 39.06
N THR A 43 10.13 -45.36 38.41
CA THR A 43 10.86 -44.08 38.24
C THR A 43 10.64 -43.48 36.83
N LEU A 44 11.05 -42.22 36.57
CA LEU A 44 10.96 -41.53 35.25
C LEU A 44 11.44 -42.40 34.09
N PHE A 45 12.59 -43.05 34.27
CA PHE A 45 13.22 -43.90 33.27
C PHE A 45 12.54 -45.26 33.09
N THR A 46 11.66 -45.66 34.01
CA THR A 46 10.88 -46.90 33.89
C THR A 46 9.43 -46.70 33.47
N LEU A 47 8.87 -45.51 33.70
CA LEU A 47 7.56 -45.11 33.15
C LEU A 47 7.56 -45.17 31.61
N LEU A 48 8.68 -44.76 31.01
CA LEU A 48 8.91 -44.82 29.57
C LEU A 48 9.58 -46.12 29.10
N ASN A 49 9.63 -47.20 29.92
CA ASN A 49 10.23 -48.48 29.48
C ASN A 49 9.50 -49.09 28.27
N ASP A 50 8.16 -49.01 28.26
CA ASP A 50 7.33 -49.47 27.14
C ASP A 50 7.39 -48.51 25.93
N TYR A 51 8.10 -47.39 26.09
CA TYR A 51 8.26 -46.30 25.13
C TYR A 51 9.74 -45.93 24.94
N PRO A 52 10.58 -46.85 24.40
CA PRO A 52 12.04 -46.69 24.36
C PRO A 52 12.55 -45.48 23.56
N ALA A 53 11.83 -45.05 22.52
CA ALA A 53 12.19 -43.86 21.74
C ALA A 53 11.88 -42.58 22.52
N LEU A 54 10.72 -42.49 23.21
CA LEU A 54 10.46 -41.40 24.16
C LEU A 54 11.50 -41.39 25.29
N LYS A 55 11.79 -42.56 25.88
CA LYS A 55 12.82 -42.70 26.93
C LYS A 55 14.18 -42.16 26.46
N SER A 56 14.57 -42.46 25.22
CA SER A 56 15.87 -42.05 24.67
C SER A 56 16.09 -40.53 24.62
N VAL A 57 15.02 -39.74 24.50
CA VAL A 57 15.07 -38.26 24.54
C VAL A 57 15.63 -37.77 25.89
N PHE A 58 15.30 -38.46 26.99
CA PHE A 58 15.73 -38.11 28.35
C PHE A 58 17.07 -38.73 28.76
N LEU A 59 17.58 -39.73 28.03
CA LEU A 59 18.84 -40.41 28.36
C LEU A 59 20.10 -39.53 28.17
N GLN A 60 20.00 -38.43 27.42
CA GLN A 60 21.10 -37.50 27.19
C GLN A 60 21.16 -36.32 28.18
N ALA A 61 20.17 -36.19 29.07
CA ALA A 61 20.20 -35.21 30.16
C ALA A 61 21.07 -35.74 31.31
N ASP A 62 22.09 -34.99 31.71
CA ASP A 62 22.83 -35.26 32.95
C ASP A 62 21.95 -34.98 34.18
N PRO A 63 21.75 -35.94 35.10
CA PRO A 63 21.08 -35.73 36.37
C PRO A 63 21.61 -34.57 37.22
N GLY A 64 22.92 -34.32 37.20
CA GLY A 64 23.53 -33.25 37.99
C GLY A 64 23.14 -31.88 37.47
N GLU A 65 23.49 -31.61 36.21
CA GLU A 65 23.18 -30.38 35.48
C GLU A 65 21.67 -30.12 35.41
N PHE A 66 20.85 -31.16 35.18
CA PHE A 66 19.38 -31.09 35.18
C PHE A 66 18.83 -30.46 36.47
N ASN A 67 19.26 -30.94 37.64
CA ASN A 67 18.73 -30.44 38.92
C ASN A 67 19.20 -29.02 39.24
N VAL A 68 20.45 -28.68 38.88
CA VAL A 68 20.99 -27.32 39.04
C VAL A 68 20.21 -26.34 38.17
N GLN A 69 19.95 -26.70 36.91
CA GLN A 69 19.22 -25.84 35.98
C GLN A 69 17.73 -25.72 36.35
N LEU A 70 17.11 -26.81 36.81
CA LEU A 70 15.71 -26.79 37.26
C LEU A 70 15.55 -25.92 38.52
N ASP A 71 16.45 -25.99 39.51
CA ASP A 71 16.40 -25.07 40.65
C ASP A 71 16.73 -23.63 40.25
N ALA A 72 17.61 -23.39 39.27
CA ALA A 72 17.85 -22.06 38.73
C ALA A 72 16.58 -21.44 38.10
N SER A 73 15.81 -22.21 37.33
CA SER A 73 14.52 -21.76 36.79
C SER A 73 13.45 -21.60 37.87
N LEU A 74 13.35 -22.52 38.83
CA LEU A 74 12.38 -22.45 39.92
C LEU A 74 12.72 -21.39 40.97
N SER A 75 13.98 -20.94 41.08
CA SER A 75 14.41 -19.85 41.98
C SER A 75 14.65 -18.52 41.26
N PHE A 76 14.37 -18.44 39.95
CA PHE A 76 14.45 -17.19 39.19
C PHE A 76 13.56 -16.09 39.79
N HIS A 77 12.38 -16.48 40.27
CA HIS A 77 11.51 -15.68 41.14
C HIS A 77 11.17 -16.53 42.37
N ASP A 78 11.87 -16.33 43.49
CA ASP A 78 11.76 -17.18 44.69
C ASP A 78 10.30 -17.35 45.20
N ASP A 79 9.47 -16.30 45.10
CA ASP A 79 8.05 -16.33 45.51
C ASP A 79 7.12 -17.03 44.50
N ALA A 80 7.54 -17.21 43.24
CA ALA A 80 6.72 -17.80 42.18
C ALA A 80 6.62 -19.33 42.28
N ALA A 81 7.67 -19.97 42.79
CA ALA A 81 7.83 -21.43 42.81
C ALA A 81 6.64 -22.16 43.47
N VAL A 82 6.16 -21.64 44.60
CA VAL A 82 5.03 -22.22 45.32
C VAL A 82 3.74 -22.14 44.50
N GLY A 83 3.46 -20.97 43.91
CA GLY A 83 2.24 -20.74 43.14
C GLY A 83 2.16 -21.64 41.91
N GLY A 84 3.21 -21.69 41.08
CA GLY A 84 3.18 -22.54 39.88
C GLY A 84 3.14 -24.05 40.19
N LEU A 85 3.71 -24.49 41.32
CA LEU A 85 3.53 -25.87 41.80
C LEU A 85 2.10 -26.14 42.31
N ARG A 86 1.42 -25.15 42.91
CA ARG A 86 -0.02 -25.23 43.23
C ARG A 86 -0.89 -25.24 41.98
N THR A 87 -0.49 -24.56 40.92
CA THR A 87 -1.18 -24.65 39.63
C THR A 87 -1.09 -26.06 39.06
N LEU A 88 0.12 -26.65 39.06
CA LEU A 88 0.34 -28.04 38.65
C LEU A 88 -0.47 -29.02 39.50
N GLU A 89 -0.53 -28.83 40.82
CA GLU A 89 -1.41 -29.60 41.72
C GLU A 89 -2.86 -29.55 41.24
N ARG A 90 -3.44 -28.36 41.02
CA ARG A 90 -4.85 -28.25 40.60
C ARG A 90 -5.10 -28.85 39.22
N MET A 91 -4.27 -28.53 38.24
CA MET A 91 -4.47 -28.96 36.84
C MET A 91 -4.29 -30.46 36.60
N THR A 92 -3.69 -31.19 37.55
CA THR A 92 -3.46 -32.64 37.43
C THR A 92 -4.31 -33.46 38.41
N LEU A 93 -4.69 -32.89 39.56
CA LEU A 93 -5.58 -33.54 40.53
C LEU A 93 -7.07 -33.22 40.33
N ASP A 94 -7.45 -32.07 39.79
CA ASP A 94 -8.85 -31.72 39.55
C ASP A 94 -9.40 -32.49 38.34
N PRO A 95 -10.38 -33.41 38.52
CA PRO A 95 -10.97 -34.13 37.40
C PRO A 95 -11.80 -33.23 36.47
N ASN A 96 -12.12 -31.99 36.86
CA ASN A 96 -12.79 -31.00 36.01
C ASN A 96 -11.80 -30.17 35.16
N SER A 97 -10.49 -30.31 35.37
CA SER A 97 -9.50 -29.72 34.48
C SER A 97 -9.53 -30.43 33.13
N SER A 98 -9.57 -29.65 32.03
CA SER A 98 -9.56 -30.21 30.68
C SER A 98 -8.21 -30.79 30.24
N LEU A 99 -7.25 -31.01 31.16
CA LEU A 99 -5.91 -31.49 30.81
C LEU A 99 -5.97 -32.87 30.13
N ARG A 100 -6.76 -33.81 30.67
CA ARG A 100 -6.94 -35.14 30.04
C ARG A 100 -7.59 -35.04 28.65
N PRO A 101 -8.74 -34.33 28.46
CA PRO A 101 -9.28 -34.01 27.14
C PRO A 101 -8.27 -33.41 26.16
N VAL A 102 -7.49 -32.41 26.54
CA VAL A 102 -6.48 -31.80 25.65
C VAL A 102 -5.41 -32.81 25.25
N LEU A 103 -4.86 -33.57 26.19
CA LEU A 103 -3.86 -34.60 25.88
C LEU A 103 -4.42 -35.70 24.98
N LEU A 104 -5.70 -36.04 25.12
CA LEU A 104 -6.38 -36.99 24.24
C LEU A 104 -6.64 -36.41 22.84
N ARG A 105 -7.08 -35.15 22.72
CA ARG A 105 -7.25 -34.46 21.44
C ARG A 105 -5.92 -34.28 20.70
N LEU A 106 -4.84 -33.97 21.42
CA LEU A 106 -3.48 -33.95 20.86
C LEU A 106 -3.05 -35.32 20.35
N SER A 107 -3.34 -36.41 21.09
CA SER A 107 -3.11 -37.77 20.61
C SER A 107 -3.90 -38.08 19.34
N THR A 108 -5.16 -37.64 19.25
CA THR A 108 -5.99 -37.80 18.05
C THR A 108 -5.40 -37.03 16.87
N LEU A 109 -4.87 -35.82 17.08
CA LEU A 109 -4.23 -35.03 16.04
C LEU A 109 -2.94 -35.68 15.52
N ILE A 110 -2.08 -36.18 16.42
CA ILE A 110 -0.87 -36.95 16.03
C ILE A 110 -1.25 -38.21 15.23
N ASN A 111 -2.31 -38.91 15.64
CA ASN A 111 -2.80 -40.09 14.91
C ASN A 111 -3.36 -39.72 13.52
N ARG A 112 -4.15 -38.64 13.40
CA ARG A 112 -4.66 -38.13 12.10
C ARG A 112 -3.51 -37.85 11.15
N LEU A 113 -2.54 -37.02 11.57
CA LEU A 113 -1.34 -36.69 10.77
C LEU A 113 -0.62 -37.93 10.22
N ARG A 114 -0.54 -38.99 11.03
CA ARG A 114 0.22 -40.21 10.68
C ARG A 114 -0.55 -41.23 9.85
N THR A 115 -1.88 -41.28 9.97
CA THR A 115 -2.69 -42.38 9.39
C THR A 115 -3.60 -41.97 8.26
N GLN A 116 -3.92 -40.68 8.14
CA GLN A 116 -4.88 -40.16 7.16
C GLN A 116 -4.22 -39.90 5.80
N ASP A 117 -3.03 -39.31 5.78
CA ASP A 117 -2.14 -39.32 4.61
C ASP A 117 -0.72 -39.76 5.00
N ALA A 118 -0.50 -41.06 4.93
CA ALA A 118 0.81 -41.65 5.21
C ALA A 118 1.90 -41.22 4.21
N THR A 119 1.54 -40.83 2.98
CA THR A 119 2.53 -40.46 1.95
C THR A 119 3.05 -39.04 2.18
N ALA A 120 2.15 -38.11 2.48
CA ALA A 120 2.52 -36.77 2.90
C ALA A 120 3.29 -36.79 4.22
N TYR A 121 2.86 -37.62 5.17
CA TYR A 121 3.59 -37.81 6.43
C TYR A 121 5.01 -38.33 6.22
N GLU A 122 5.20 -39.45 5.50
CA GLU A 122 6.54 -40.01 5.19
C GLU A 122 7.44 -38.98 4.49
N SER A 123 6.91 -38.22 3.54
CA SER A 123 7.67 -37.18 2.82
C SER A 123 8.06 -36.02 3.74
N SER A 124 7.18 -35.62 4.66
CA SER A 124 7.46 -34.54 5.61
C SER A 124 8.54 -34.90 6.65
N LEU A 125 8.70 -36.19 6.98
CA LEU A 125 9.67 -36.64 7.98
C LEU A 125 11.11 -36.33 7.57
N GLU A 126 11.46 -36.42 6.28
CA GLU A 126 12.81 -36.09 5.82
C GLU A 126 13.15 -34.61 6.07
N LEU A 127 12.19 -33.70 5.86
CA LEU A 127 12.32 -32.28 6.19
C LEU A 127 12.38 -32.05 7.71
N MET A 128 11.51 -32.70 8.49
CA MET A 128 11.54 -32.59 9.96
C MET A 128 12.87 -33.09 10.54
N GLU A 129 13.44 -34.15 9.97
CA GLU A 129 14.76 -34.67 10.35
C GLU A 129 15.92 -33.72 9.96
N ARG A 130 15.85 -33.07 8.79
CA ARG A 130 16.80 -32.00 8.42
C ARG A 130 16.72 -30.81 9.38
N ILE A 131 15.52 -30.39 9.75
CA ILE A 131 15.30 -29.32 10.73
C ILE A 131 15.84 -29.72 12.11
N ARG A 132 15.60 -30.97 12.56
CA ARG A 132 16.12 -31.51 13.83
C ARG A 132 17.64 -31.65 13.85
N GLY A 133 18.25 -32.01 12.71
CA GLY A 133 19.70 -32.21 12.58
C GLY A 133 20.50 -30.93 12.34
N GLY A 134 19.84 -29.81 12.00
CA GLY A 134 20.47 -28.53 11.74
C GLY A 134 20.93 -27.78 13.00
N ASP A 135 21.84 -26.82 12.82
CA ASP A 135 22.33 -25.96 13.90
C ASP A 135 21.33 -24.85 14.31
N ALA A 136 20.23 -24.69 13.57
CA ALA A 136 19.19 -23.69 13.86
C ALA A 136 18.24 -24.20 14.97
N PRO A 137 18.01 -23.44 16.06
CA PRO A 137 17.28 -23.93 17.23
C PRO A 137 15.76 -23.85 17.03
N PHE A 138 15.22 -24.65 16.10
CA PHE A 138 13.79 -24.63 15.72
C PHE A 138 12.83 -24.59 16.92
N LEU A 139 13.04 -25.42 17.94
CA LEU A 139 12.16 -25.50 19.11
C LEU A 139 12.15 -24.23 19.97
N SER A 140 13.26 -23.48 20.09
CA SER A 140 13.27 -22.22 20.86
C SER A 140 12.59 -21.08 20.12
N VAL A 141 12.40 -21.24 18.80
CA VAL A 141 11.80 -20.24 17.91
C VAL A 141 10.32 -20.56 17.64
N ALA A 142 9.98 -21.84 17.43
CA ALA A 142 8.61 -22.29 17.17
C ALA A 142 7.69 -22.19 18.39
N ILE A 143 8.24 -22.26 19.61
CA ILE A 143 7.47 -22.05 20.84
C ILE A 143 7.48 -20.54 21.17
N PRO A 144 6.31 -19.87 21.25
CA PRO A 144 6.22 -18.41 21.46
C PRO A 144 6.42 -17.99 22.94
N LEU A 145 7.47 -18.52 23.57
CA LEU A 145 7.87 -18.31 24.96
C LEU A 145 8.88 -17.15 25.08
N SER A 146 8.42 -15.89 25.08
CA SER A 146 9.34 -14.77 25.33
C SER A 146 9.65 -14.63 26.83
N HIS A 147 10.93 -14.83 27.22
CA HIS A 147 11.38 -14.56 28.59
C HIS A 147 11.08 -13.12 29.00
N ALA A 148 11.34 -12.17 28.10
CA ALA A 148 11.13 -10.75 28.34
C ALA A 148 9.67 -10.45 28.70
N GLY A 149 8.70 -10.96 27.91
CA GLY A 149 7.28 -10.76 28.15
C GLY A 149 6.80 -11.41 29.45
N LEU A 150 7.17 -12.67 29.69
CA LEU A 150 6.77 -13.38 30.92
C LEU A 150 7.36 -12.72 32.19
N ASN A 151 8.60 -12.25 32.13
CA ASN A 151 9.26 -11.54 33.23
C ASN A 151 8.65 -10.14 33.42
N LYS A 152 8.21 -9.47 32.34
CA LYS A 152 7.46 -8.19 32.39
C LYS A 152 6.12 -8.38 33.12
N LEU A 153 5.27 -9.32 32.67
CA LEU A 153 4.00 -9.67 33.34
C LEU A 153 4.19 -9.94 34.83
N TYR A 154 5.16 -10.80 35.18
CA TYR A 154 5.40 -11.16 36.58
C TYR A 154 5.80 -9.97 37.47
N ARG A 155 6.50 -8.97 36.90
CA ARG A 155 6.96 -7.78 37.64
C ARG A 155 5.88 -6.73 37.77
N GLU A 156 5.11 -6.49 36.71
CA GLU A 156 4.15 -5.39 36.60
C GLU A 156 2.79 -5.72 37.22
N LYS A 157 2.28 -6.96 37.06
CA LYS A 157 0.92 -7.34 37.46
C LYS A 157 0.89 -8.01 38.85
N SER A 158 0.00 -7.55 39.74
CA SER A 158 -0.26 -8.17 41.04
C SER A 158 -0.83 -9.59 40.91
N ALA A 159 -0.86 -10.34 42.01
CA ALA A 159 -1.50 -11.66 42.04
C ALA A 159 -3.03 -11.61 41.85
N GLY A 160 -3.67 -10.47 42.14
CA GLY A 160 -5.08 -10.24 41.86
C GLY A 160 -5.31 -9.99 40.37
N GLU A 161 -4.59 -9.03 39.80
CA GLU A 161 -4.68 -8.68 38.37
C GLU A 161 -4.38 -9.90 37.48
N MET A 162 -3.28 -10.62 37.72
CA MET A 162 -2.95 -11.85 36.97
C MET A 162 -4.04 -12.95 37.04
N ARG A 163 -4.80 -13.01 38.14
CA ARG A 163 -5.90 -13.98 38.29
C ARG A 163 -7.11 -13.53 37.48
N ASP A 164 -7.45 -12.26 37.61
CA ASP A 164 -8.63 -11.67 36.97
C ASP A 164 -8.46 -11.61 35.45
N GLU A 165 -7.24 -11.33 34.97
CA GLU A 165 -6.82 -11.47 33.57
C GLU A 165 -6.91 -12.91 33.03
N PHE A 166 -6.62 -13.93 33.85
CA PHE A 166 -6.78 -15.34 33.46
C PHE A 166 -8.25 -15.76 33.39
N TYR A 167 -9.13 -15.12 34.17
CA TYR A 167 -10.58 -15.27 34.01
C TYR A 167 -11.08 -14.54 32.77
N GLN A 168 -10.64 -13.30 32.53
CA GLN A 168 -11.00 -12.53 31.33
C GLN A 168 -10.63 -13.29 30.05
N LEU A 169 -9.37 -13.74 29.89
CA LEU A 169 -8.98 -14.55 28.73
C LEU A 169 -9.79 -15.85 28.59
N SER A 170 -10.23 -16.44 29.69
CA SER A 170 -11.10 -17.62 29.65
C SER A 170 -12.52 -17.29 29.18
N ASP A 171 -13.03 -16.10 29.49
CA ASP A 171 -14.36 -15.66 29.10
C ASP A 171 -14.33 -15.15 27.64
N ASP A 172 -13.26 -14.46 27.23
CA ASP A 172 -12.99 -14.03 25.85
C ASP A 172 -12.95 -15.25 24.90
N LEU A 173 -12.22 -16.31 25.27
CA LEU A 173 -12.14 -17.56 24.49
C LEU A 173 -13.45 -18.35 24.42
N GLU A 174 -14.39 -18.11 25.34
CA GLU A 174 -15.75 -18.68 25.30
C GLU A 174 -16.78 -17.75 24.63
N SER A 175 -16.38 -16.54 24.20
CA SER A 175 -17.25 -15.59 23.51
C SER A 175 -17.68 -16.11 22.12
N ALA A 176 -18.89 -15.74 21.70
CA ALA A 176 -19.41 -16.13 20.39
C ALA A 176 -18.53 -15.57 19.26
N GLU A 177 -18.13 -14.30 19.36
CA GLU A 177 -17.26 -13.62 18.38
C GLU A 177 -15.89 -14.30 18.22
N THR A 178 -15.26 -14.74 19.33
CA THR A 178 -14.00 -15.48 19.26
C THR A 178 -14.18 -16.88 18.66
N ILE A 179 -15.29 -17.55 18.97
CA ILE A 179 -15.62 -18.85 18.37
C ILE A 179 -15.85 -18.72 16.86
N ASP A 180 -16.62 -17.72 16.42
CA ASP A 180 -16.89 -17.46 15.01
C ASP A 180 -15.60 -17.08 14.26
N LEU A 181 -14.75 -16.22 14.84
CA LEU A 181 -13.43 -15.89 14.29
C LEU A 181 -12.51 -17.13 14.14
N LEU A 182 -12.42 -17.99 15.17
CA LEU A 182 -11.62 -19.22 15.11
C LEU A 182 -12.17 -20.20 14.06
N THR A 183 -13.51 -20.32 13.99
CA THR A 183 -14.24 -21.10 13.00
C THR A 183 -13.95 -20.59 11.60
N ASP A 184 -13.90 -19.28 11.39
CA ASP A 184 -13.60 -18.66 10.09
C ASP A 184 -12.13 -18.76 9.67
N VAL A 185 -11.19 -18.77 10.62
CA VAL A 185 -9.80 -19.12 10.34
C VAL A 185 -9.68 -20.59 9.90
N GLU A 186 -10.33 -21.53 10.60
CA GLU A 186 -10.36 -22.94 10.18
C GLU A 186 -11.09 -23.11 8.82
N ASN A 187 -12.19 -22.39 8.57
CA ASN A 187 -12.87 -22.34 7.27
C ASN A 187 -11.95 -21.86 6.15
N PHE A 188 -11.21 -20.77 6.39
CA PHE A 188 -10.28 -20.19 5.42
C PHE A 188 -9.16 -21.17 5.07
N LEU A 189 -8.52 -21.76 6.09
CA LEU A 189 -7.44 -22.72 5.90
C LEU A 189 -7.93 -24.01 5.22
N TYR A 190 -9.08 -24.55 5.62
CA TYR A 190 -9.67 -25.76 5.03
C TYR A 190 -10.03 -25.55 3.55
N LYS A 191 -10.61 -24.40 3.21
CA LYS A 191 -10.83 -24.02 1.81
C LYS A 191 -9.51 -23.88 1.03
N SER A 192 -8.48 -23.28 1.64
CA SER A 192 -7.20 -23.00 0.97
C SER A 192 -6.38 -24.25 0.69
N THR A 193 -6.48 -25.26 1.57
CA THR A 193 -5.63 -26.47 1.55
C THR A 193 -6.32 -27.68 0.94
N ILE A 194 -7.64 -27.83 1.13
CA ILE A 194 -8.43 -28.99 0.69
C ILE A 194 -9.41 -28.65 -0.44
N GLN A 195 -10.27 -27.63 -0.27
CA GLN A 195 -11.38 -27.44 -1.23
C GLN A 195 -10.95 -26.78 -2.55
N ASN A 196 -9.99 -25.87 -2.51
CA ASN A 196 -9.60 -25.06 -3.66
C ASN A 196 -8.19 -25.41 -4.16
N ALA A 197 -8.12 -26.19 -5.24
CA ALA A 197 -6.86 -26.63 -5.84
C ALA A 197 -5.99 -25.48 -6.37
N ASN A 198 -6.58 -24.36 -6.79
CA ASN A 198 -5.83 -23.19 -7.27
C ASN A 198 -5.23 -22.40 -6.10
N ALA A 199 -6.00 -22.17 -5.03
CA ALA A 199 -5.50 -21.54 -3.81
C ALA A 199 -4.37 -22.38 -3.18
N ARG A 200 -4.52 -23.71 -3.15
CA ARG A 200 -3.47 -24.64 -2.73
C ARG A 200 -2.20 -24.51 -3.58
N ALA A 201 -2.32 -24.56 -4.90
CA ALA A 201 -1.17 -24.39 -5.80
C ALA A 201 -0.50 -23.02 -5.63
N GLY A 202 -1.29 -22.00 -5.28
CA GLY A 202 -0.80 -20.67 -4.91
C GLY A 202 0.03 -20.69 -3.62
N LEU A 203 -0.48 -21.33 -2.56
CA LEU A 203 0.24 -21.52 -1.29
C LEU A 203 1.55 -22.30 -1.48
N GLU A 204 1.52 -23.39 -2.27
CA GLU A 204 2.70 -24.19 -2.63
C GLU A 204 3.79 -23.28 -3.24
N LYS A 205 3.43 -22.45 -4.23
CA LYS A 205 4.37 -21.50 -4.86
C LYS A 205 4.89 -20.41 -3.93
N VAL A 206 4.05 -19.88 -3.03
CA VAL A 206 4.50 -18.89 -2.03
C VAL A 206 5.53 -19.53 -1.09
N MET A 207 5.28 -20.75 -0.60
CA MET A 207 6.24 -21.49 0.23
C MET A 207 7.52 -21.85 -0.53
N GLU A 208 7.41 -22.26 -1.81
CA GLU A 208 8.57 -22.51 -2.67
C GLU A 208 9.42 -21.25 -2.89
N ALA A 209 8.79 -20.08 -3.01
CA ALA A 209 9.49 -18.81 -3.16
C ALA A 209 10.22 -18.40 -1.87
N LEU A 210 9.59 -18.61 -0.71
CA LEU A 210 10.23 -18.37 0.59
C LEU A 210 11.41 -19.32 0.84
N GLY A 211 11.36 -20.55 0.30
CA GLY A 211 12.49 -21.48 0.30
C GLY A 211 13.56 -21.19 -0.76
N ASP A 212 13.30 -20.30 -1.73
CA ASP A 212 14.14 -20.18 -2.91
C ASP A 212 15.50 -19.49 -2.61
N PRO A 213 16.64 -20.14 -2.91
CA PRO A 213 17.97 -19.54 -2.71
C PRO A 213 18.20 -18.23 -3.46
N THR A 214 17.48 -17.97 -4.57
CA THR A 214 17.59 -16.71 -5.30
C THR A 214 17.01 -15.53 -4.51
N LEU A 215 15.89 -15.73 -3.80
CA LEU A 215 15.30 -14.68 -2.97
C LEU A 215 15.99 -14.53 -1.62
N ASN A 216 16.39 -15.64 -0.98
CA ASN A 216 16.77 -15.60 0.43
C ASN A 216 18.23 -15.98 0.74
N GLY A 217 19.05 -16.32 -0.26
CA GLY A 217 20.44 -16.77 -0.05
C GLY A 217 21.36 -15.76 0.66
N ASP A 218 21.06 -14.46 0.58
CA ASP A 218 21.79 -13.37 1.24
C ASP A 218 21.04 -12.79 2.47
N ARG A 219 19.85 -13.31 2.77
CA ARG A 219 18.94 -12.85 3.83
C ARG A 219 18.54 -11.37 3.76
N TYR A 220 18.70 -10.67 2.63
CA TYR A 220 18.27 -9.26 2.54
C TYR A 220 16.75 -9.15 2.53
N LEU A 221 16.08 -9.85 1.62
CA LEU A 221 14.61 -9.87 1.52
C LEU A 221 13.97 -10.40 2.82
N LYS A 222 14.54 -11.44 3.45
CA LYS A 222 14.15 -11.88 4.79
C LYS A 222 14.12 -10.73 5.81
N ARG A 223 15.22 -9.97 5.92
CA ARG A 223 15.34 -8.85 6.86
C ARG A 223 14.34 -7.73 6.54
N LYS A 224 14.12 -7.41 5.27
CA LYS A 224 13.13 -6.40 4.86
C LYS A 224 11.68 -6.85 5.12
N LEU A 225 11.35 -8.12 4.91
CA LEU A 225 10.04 -8.69 5.25
C LEU A 225 9.79 -8.64 6.78
N VAL A 226 10.79 -9.01 7.57
CA VAL A 226 10.77 -8.94 9.04
C VAL A 226 10.62 -7.49 9.51
N ALA A 227 11.37 -6.55 8.92
CA ALA A 227 11.29 -5.13 9.23
C ALA A 227 9.94 -4.51 8.85
N MET A 228 9.35 -4.90 7.71
CA MET A 228 8.01 -4.48 7.29
C MET A 228 6.93 -4.95 8.28
N LEU A 229 6.98 -6.21 8.71
CA LEU A 229 6.07 -6.73 9.74
C LEU A 229 6.26 -6.03 11.09
N GLY A 230 7.52 -5.74 11.45
CA GLY A 230 7.87 -4.94 12.62
C GLY A 230 7.32 -3.51 12.57
N GLY A 231 7.46 -2.84 11.42
CA GLY A 231 7.00 -1.47 11.18
C GLY A 231 5.48 -1.30 11.30
N LEU A 232 4.70 -2.32 10.93
CA LEU A 232 3.25 -2.36 11.15
C LEU A 232 2.88 -2.40 12.64
N GLY A 233 3.73 -2.98 13.48
CA GLY A 233 3.60 -2.87 14.93
C GLY A 233 4.11 -1.52 15.44
N ASP A 234 5.30 -1.11 15.01
CA ASP A 234 5.96 0.11 15.49
C ASP A 234 5.13 1.38 15.21
N MET A 235 4.33 1.43 14.13
CA MET A 235 3.42 2.56 13.86
C MET A 235 2.36 2.72 14.97
N LEU A 236 1.92 1.63 15.60
CA LEU A 236 0.99 1.63 16.73
C LEU A 236 1.69 1.90 18.07
N GLY A 237 3.01 2.13 18.06
CA GLY A 237 3.76 2.75 19.16
C GLY A 237 3.97 4.25 18.98
N GLN A 238 3.78 4.77 17.76
CA GLN A 238 3.92 6.20 17.47
C GLN A 238 2.72 7.01 17.95
N ARG A 239 2.88 8.32 17.98
CA ARG A 239 1.82 9.30 18.29
C ARG A 239 1.48 10.14 17.07
N ALA A 240 0.23 10.54 16.96
CA ALA A 240 -0.27 11.28 15.79
C ALA A 240 -0.38 12.80 16.04
N GLY A 241 -0.38 13.58 14.96
CA GLY A 241 -0.50 15.04 14.97
C GLY A 241 0.85 15.79 15.04
N PHE A 242 0.80 17.10 14.79
CA PHE A 242 1.96 18.02 14.71
C PHE A 242 2.82 18.11 15.98
N SER A 243 2.24 17.80 17.14
CA SER A 243 2.89 17.88 18.45
C SER A 243 2.90 16.54 19.19
N ASP A 244 2.71 15.43 18.46
CA ASP A 244 2.68 14.07 19.01
C ASP A 244 1.70 13.91 20.19
N TYR A 245 0.58 14.63 20.10
CA TYR A 245 -0.37 14.79 21.21
C TYR A 245 -1.43 13.68 21.27
N ARG A 246 -1.67 12.96 20.15
CA ARG A 246 -2.66 11.87 20.10
C ARG A 246 -2.00 10.50 20.22
N SER A 247 -2.60 9.63 21.02
CA SER A 247 -2.26 8.22 21.08
C SER A 247 -2.80 7.45 19.86
N PRO A 248 -2.19 6.31 19.51
CA PRO A 248 -2.58 5.55 18.31
C PRO A 248 -3.95 4.87 18.46
N ASP A 249 -4.37 4.48 19.67
CA ASP A 249 -5.72 3.99 19.95
C ASP A 249 -6.78 5.07 19.65
N TYR A 250 -6.53 6.31 20.06
CA TYR A 250 -7.43 7.43 19.80
C TYR A 250 -7.53 7.73 18.30
N ALA A 251 -6.44 7.58 17.54
CA ALA A 251 -6.46 7.71 16.09
C ALA A 251 -7.31 6.62 15.42
N VAL A 252 -7.26 5.37 15.90
CA VAL A 252 -8.12 4.27 15.42
C VAL A 252 -9.59 4.50 15.78
N LYS A 253 -9.90 4.86 17.03
CA LYS A 253 -11.28 5.18 17.48
C LYS A 253 -11.88 6.32 16.64
N GLN A 254 -11.11 7.39 16.40
CA GLN A 254 -11.53 8.48 15.53
C GLN A 254 -11.72 8.04 14.08
N LEU A 255 -10.91 7.11 13.55
CA LEU A 255 -11.12 6.58 12.21
C LEU A 255 -12.47 5.83 12.12
N ILE A 256 -12.80 4.99 13.10
CA ILE A 256 -14.08 4.25 13.14
C ILE A 256 -15.27 5.24 13.10
N VAL A 257 -15.25 6.26 13.97
CA VAL A 257 -16.29 7.33 13.99
C VAL A 257 -16.36 8.10 12.67
N ASN A 258 -15.23 8.39 12.02
CA ASN A 258 -15.22 9.06 10.72
C ASN A 258 -15.72 8.16 9.59
N LEU A 259 -15.45 6.85 9.62
CA LEU A 259 -15.94 5.90 8.61
C LEU A 259 -17.46 5.71 8.73
N GLU A 260 -18.01 5.69 9.94
CA GLU A 260 -19.45 5.76 10.15
C GLU A 260 -20.01 7.06 9.52
N ASN A 261 -19.57 8.22 10.03
CA ASN A 261 -20.14 9.52 9.67
C ASN A 261 -20.11 9.84 8.16
N TYR A 262 -19.07 9.41 7.45
CA TYR A 262 -18.83 9.77 6.04
C TYR A 262 -19.01 8.61 5.05
N ASN A 263 -19.04 7.34 5.49
CA ASN A 263 -19.09 6.18 4.60
C ASN A 263 -20.18 5.14 4.96
N THR A 264 -20.98 5.30 6.01
CA THR A 264 -22.16 4.46 6.26
C THR A 264 -23.43 5.31 6.37
N ALA A 265 -24.60 4.71 6.06
CA ALA A 265 -25.88 5.34 6.38
C ALA A 265 -26.16 5.20 7.88
N ALA A 266 -26.84 6.17 8.48
CA ALA A 266 -27.16 6.14 9.90
C ALA A 266 -28.16 5.01 10.21
N THR A 267 -27.87 4.19 11.23
CA THR A 267 -28.72 3.07 11.67
C THR A 267 -29.54 3.41 12.93
N GLY A 268 -29.04 4.33 13.77
CA GLY A 268 -29.71 4.81 14.97
C GLY A 268 -30.89 5.80 14.77
N PRO A 269 -31.58 6.17 15.86
CA PRO A 269 -32.73 7.08 15.84
C PRO A 269 -32.36 8.57 15.90
N GLU A 270 -31.07 8.92 15.89
CA GLU A 270 -30.59 10.31 15.94
C GLU A 270 -30.66 11.01 14.57
N SER A 271 -30.17 12.24 14.48
CA SER A 271 -30.17 13.00 13.23
C SER A 271 -29.20 12.41 12.19
N ALA A 272 -29.65 12.35 10.93
CA ALA A 272 -28.85 11.91 9.78
C ALA A 272 -27.39 12.40 9.82
N ASN A 273 -26.46 11.46 9.68
CA ASN A 273 -25.01 11.69 9.67
C ASN A 273 -24.55 12.46 8.40
N VAL A 274 -23.23 12.66 8.23
CA VAL A 274 -22.72 13.43 7.08
C VAL A 274 -23.00 12.72 5.75
N TYR A 275 -22.90 11.39 5.71
CA TYR A 275 -23.20 10.57 4.52
C TYR A 275 -24.65 10.74 4.03
N ASP A 276 -25.63 10.73 4.95
CA ASP A 276 -27.05 10.89 4.61
C ASP A 276 -27.45 12.35 4.35
N SER A 277 -26.86 13.30 5.09
CA SER A 277 -27.20 14.72 4.96
C SER A 277 -26.52 15.43 3.78
N GLN A 278 -25.31 15.00 3.38
CA GLN A 278 -24.58 15.55 2.24
C GLN A 278 -24.70 14.64 1.01
N TRP A 279 -25.41 15.14 0.00
CA TRP A 279 -25.79 14.42 -1.22
C TRP A 279 -24.60 13.85 -2.03
N ALA A 280 -23.39 14.38 -1.83
CA ALA A 280 -22.15 13.93 -2.47
C ALA A 280 -21.77 12.48 -2.11
N TYR A 281 -22.14 11.99 -0.93
CA TYR A 281 -21.73 10.66 -0.46
C TYR A 281 -22.76 9.56 -0.80
N SER A 282 -24.05 9.85 -0.59
CA SER A 282 -25.14 8.87 -0.68
C SER A 282 -25.70 8.61 -2.09
N GLN A 283 -25.48 9.50 -3.06
CA GLN A 283 -26.05 9.39 -4.41
C GLN A 283 -25.26 8.47 -5.37
N THR A 284 -25.89 7.38 -5.80
CA THR A 284 -25.35 6.48 -6.86
C THR A 284 -25.37 7.09 -8.26
N THR A 285 -26.21 8.10 -8.49
CA THR A 285 -26.28 8.82 -9.77
C THR A 285 -25.02 9.63 -10.06
N LEU A 286 -24.30 10.02 -9.01
CA LEU A 286 -23.26 11.05 -9.09
C LEU A 286 -21.84 10.48 -8.95
N GLY A 287 -21.56 9.48 -8.11
CA GLY A 287 -20.24 8.82 -8.15
C GLY A 287 -19.98 8.13 -9.50
N ALA A 288 -18.89 7.35 -9.61
CA ALA A 288 -18.51 6.65 -10.86
C ALA A 288 -19.42 5.45 -11.22
N GLY A 289 -20.74 5.58 -11.01
CA GLY A 289 -21.75 4.52 -11.02
C GLY A 289 -22.08 3.96 -9.62
N LYS A 290 -21.38 4.41 -8.58
CA LYS A 290 -21.47 3.92 -7.19
C LYS A 290 -21.31 5.06 -6.18
N ASN A 291 -21.98 4.96 -5.05
CA ASN A 291 -21.91 5.90 -3.91
C ASN A 291 -20.55 5.79 -3.16
N ALA A 292 -20.34 6.64 -2.16
CA ALA A 292 -19.16 6.63 -1.27
C ALA A 292 -19.29 5.67 -0.07
N GLU A 293 -20.23 4.73 -0.12
CA GLU A 293 -20.46 3.74 0.94
C GLU A 293 -19.23 2.85 1.16
N LEU A 294 -18.88 2.57 2.42
CA LEU A 294 -17.65 1.87 2.81
C LEU A 294 -17.46 0.56 2.05
N LYS A 295 -18.50 -0.27 2.00
CA LYS A 295 -18.53 -1.53 1.22
C LYS A 295 -18.13 -1.28 -0.25
N ASN A 296 -18.72 -0.29 -0.91
CA ASN A 296 -18.45 -0.01 -2.32
C ASN A 296 -17.07 0.60 -2.55
N VAL A 297 -16.51 1.32 -1.57
CA VAL A 297 -15.11 1.78 -1.62
C VAL A 297 -14.15 0.59 -1.46
N LEU A 298 -14.36 -0.29 -0.47
CA LEU A 298 -13.51 -1.45 -0.22
C LEU A 298 -13.54 -2.48 -1.36
N VAL A 299 -14.72 -2.79 -1.91
CA VAL A 299 -14.87 -3.69 -3.06
C VAL A 299 -14.10 -3.16 -4.28
N ASP A 300 -14.25 -1.88 -4.61
CA ASP A 300 -13.59 -1.30 -5.79
C ASP A 300 -12.09 -1.08 -5.58
N LEU A 301 -11.66 -0.79 -4.35
CA LEU A 301 -10.25 -0.73 -3.99
C LEU A 301 -9.60 -2.11 -4.10
N TYR A 302 -10.25 -3.16 -3.58
CA TYR A 302 -9.82 -4.55 -3.74
C TYR A 302 -9.69 -4.92 -5.23
N GLN A 303 -10.71 -4.63 -6.04
CA GLN A 303 -10.65 -4.87 -7.48
C GLN A 303 -9.51 -4.09 -8.15
N SER A 304 -9.30 -2.83 -7.79
CA SER A 304 -8.23 -2.00 -8.35
C SER A 304 -6.84 -2.54 -8.00
N VAL A 305 -6.62 -2.97 -6.76
CA VAL A 305 -5.37 -3.60 -6.32
C VAL A 305 -5.17 -4.97 -6.98
N ARG A 306 -6.21 -5.81 -7.05
CA ARG A 306 -6.16 -7.08 -7.80
C ARG A 306 -5.81 -6.85 -9.27
N ASN A 307 -6.34 -5.80 -9.91
CA ASN A 307 -6.03 -5.45 -11.30
C ASN A 307 -4.59 -4.91 -11.52
N LEU A 308 -3.84 -4.54 -10.48
CA LEU A 308 -2.40 -4.24 -10.61
C LEU A 308 -1.55 -5.52 -10.61
N LEU A 309 -2.05 -6.59 -10.01
CA LEU A 309 -1.40 -7.90 -9.98
C LEU A 309 -1.84 -8.74 -11.19
N GLN A 310 -3.14 -8.88 -11.40
CA GLN A 310 -3.77 -9.62 -12.50
C GLN A 310 -4.46 -8.62 -13.46
N PRO A 311 -3.71 -7.91 -14.31
CA PRO A 311 -4.29 -6.85 -15.12
C PRO A 311 -5.26 -7.40 -16.19
N PRO A 312 -6.47 -6.83 -16.32
CA PRO A 312 -7.46 -7.31 -17.26
C PRO A 312 -7.00 -7.06 -18.70
N SER A 313 -7.13 -8.08 -19.54
CA SER A 313 -6.75 -8.03 -20.96
C SER A 313 -7.52 -6.99 -21.79
N SER A 314 -8.50 -6.30 -21.23
CA SER A 314 -9.13 -5.10 -21.81
C SER A 314 -8.20 -3.87 -21.79
N TYR A 315 -7.31 -3.76 -20.82
CA TYR A 315 -6.48 -2.57 -20.58
C TYR A 315 -5.00 -2.77 -20.90
N VAL A 316 -4.46 -3.97 -20.77
CA VAL A 316 -3.03 -4.27 -21.01
C VAL A 316 -2.77 -5.07 -22.29
N VAL A 317 -1.52 -5.06 -22.75
CA VAL A 317 -1.02 -5.93 -23.83
C VAL A 317 -0.89 -7.37 -23.36
N ASP A 318 -0.23 -7.60 -22.22
CA ASP A 318 -0.04 -8.92 -21.63
C ASP A 318 -0.68 -9.00 -20.23
N SER A 319 -1.75 -9.79 -20.11
CA SER A 319 -2.43 -10.03 -18.83
C SER A 319 -1.75 -11.10 -17.95
N SER A 320 -0.65 -11.70 -18.42
CA SER A 320 0.12 -12.71 -17.65
C SER A 320 1.28 -12.10 -16.86
N THR A 321 1.75 -10.90 -17.22
CA THR A 321 2.77 -10.16 -16.46
C THR A 321 2.11 -9.15 -15.50
N PRO A 322 2.36 -9.24 -14.18
CA PRO A 322 1.90 -8.25 -13.22
C PRO A 322 2.49 -6.85 -13.47
N ILE A 323 1.68 -5.81 -13.24
CA ILE A 323 2.18 -4.42 -13.24
C ILE A 323 3.18 -4.23 -12.10
N LEU A 324 2.94 -4.85 -10.93
CA LEU A 324 3.87 -4.79 -9.80
C LEU A 324 5.22 -5.43 -10.11
N GLU A 325 5.28 -6.51 -10.91
CA GLU A 325 6.55 -7.10 -11.37
C GLU A 325 7.30 -6.14 -12.28
N THR A 326 6.58 -5.55 -13.24
CA THR A 326 7.20 -4.61 -14.19
C THR A 326 7.67 -3.35 -13.43
N ALA A 327 6.91 -2.88 -12.45
CA ALA A 327 7.27 -1.75 -11.60
C ALA A 327 8.48 -2.06 -10.70
N SER A 328 8.60 -3.27 -10.13
CA SER A 328 9.79 -3.65 -9.34
C SER A 328 11.05 -3.67 -10.21
N ILE A 329 10.97 -4.24 -11.42
CA ILE A 329 12.07 -4.23 -12.39
C ILE A 329 12.49 -2.79 -12.75
N ARG A 330 11.53 -1.91 -13.09
CA ARG A 330 11.82 -0.50 -13.39
C ARG A 330 12.42 0.25 -12.19
N LEU A 331 11.96 -0.05 -10.97
CA LEU A 331 12.52 0.53 -9.74
C LEU A 331 13.97 0.09 -9.51
N SER A 332 14.31 -1.18 -9.77
CA SER A 332 15.69 -1.71 -9.73
C SER A 332 16.59 -1.04 -10.77
N GLU A 333 16.10 -0.84 -12.01
CA GLU A 333 16.86 -0.21 -13.11
C GLU A 333 17.37 1.20 -12.78
N LEU A 334 16.73 1.92 -11.86
CA LEU A 334 17.22 3.22 -11.36
C LEU A 334 18.59 3.10 -10.68
N GLY A 335 18.92 1.95 -10.06
CA GLY A 335 20.23 1.66 -9.47
C GLY A 335 20.59 2.47 -8.23
N PHE A 336 19.59 3.04 -7.55
CA PHE A 336 19.73 3.71 -6.24
C PHE A 336 18.53 3.48 -5.30
N ALA A 337 17.48 2.77 -5.75
CA ALA A 337 16.24 2.62 -5.01
C ALA A 337 16.29 1.51 -3.93
N GLU A 338 17.29 0.62 -3.98
CA GLU A 338 17.52 -0.45 -2.99
C GLU A 338 17.87 0.10 -1.59
N ASP A 339 18.62 1.20 -1.55
CA ASP A 339 19.09 1.88 -0.33
C ASP A 339 18.29 3.17 -0.02
N ILE A 340 17.07 3.34 -0.55
CA ILE A 340 16.28 4.56 -0.33
C ILE A 340 15.68 4.60 1.09
N ASP A 341 15.93 5.71 1.79
CA ASP A 341 15.50 5.94 3.18
C ASP A 341 14.78 7.30 3.33
N GLY A 342 13.79 7.37 4.21
CA GLY A 342 12.93 8.55 4.42
C GLY A 342 11.79 8.71 3.40
N VAL A 343 11.33 7.62 2.80
CA VAL A 343 10.12 7.60 1.96
C VAL A 343 8.88 7.95 2.80
N ASP A 344 8.84 7.44 4.04
CA ASP A 344 7.82 7.70 5.05
C ASP A 344 7.77 9.17 5.47
N GLU A 345 8.93 9.81 5.68
CA GLU A 345 9.03 11.26 5.93
C GLU A 345 8.48 12.08 4.75
N SER A 346 8.73 11.64 3.51
CA SER A 346 8.18 12.27 2.31
C SER A 346 6.66 12.15 2.22
N LEU A 347 6.09 11.01 2.65
CA LEU A 347 4.64 10.88 2.83
C LEU A 347 4.14 11.84 3.92
N GLY A 348 4.86 11.91 5.06
CA GLY A 348 4.61 12.86 6.15
C GLY A 348 4.45 14.28 5.64
N LYS A 349 5.42 14.78 4.86
CA LYS A 349 5.39 16.11 4.26
C LYS A 349 4.36 16.28 3.13
N MET A 350 3.95 15.22 2.44
CA MET A 350 2.82 15.28 1.49
C MET A 350 1.45 15.38 2.18
N MET A 351 1.36 15.04 3.47
CA MET A 351 0.20 15.31 4.33
C MET A 351 0.32 16.69 5.00
N GLU A 352 1.51 16.97 5.57
CA GLU A 352 2.23 18.24 5.69
C GLU A 352 1.56 19.44 5.02
N LEU A 353 1.83 19.50 3.72
CA LEU A 353 1.71 20.68 2.90
C LEU A 353 0.41 20.67 2.10
N ASP A 354 -0.02 21.86 1.66
CA ASP A 354 -1.05 22.01 0.64
C ASP A 354 -0.49 21.80 -0.79
N LEU A 355 -1.36 21.92 -1.80
CA LEU A 355 -0.95 21.78 -3.21
C LEU A 355 0.13 22.78 -3.67
N ASN A 356 0.25 23.93 -3.02
CA ASN A 356 1.27 24.95 -3.29
C ASN A 356 2.55 24.73 -2.46
N GLY A 357 2.58 23.73 -1.58
CA GLY A 357 3.71 23.45 -0.71
C GLY A 357 3.78 24.32 0.54
N LEU A 358 2.68 24.98 0.91
CA LEU A 358 2.56 25.75 2.15
C LEU A 358 2.14 24.82 3.30
N ASP A 359 2.62 25.07 4.51
CA ASP A 359 2.25 24.31 5.71
C ASP A 359 0.79 24.59 6.09
N ARG A 360 0.01 23.51 6.26
CA ARG A 360 -1.43 23.54 6.54
C ARG A 360 -1.78 23.98 7.96
N ASP A 361 -0.85 23.87 8.90
CA ASP A 361 -1.02 24.34 10.28
C ASP A 361 -0.49 25.78 10.44
N SER A 362 0.79 26.02 10.11
CA SER A 362 1.44 27.30 10.42
C SER A 362 1.16 28.45 9.44
N ASP A 363 0.77 28.17 8.19
CA ASP A 363 0.46 29.22 7.20
C ASP A 363 -1.06 29.51 7.14
N GLY A 364 -1.44 30.75 7.44
CA GLY A 364 -2.83 31.21 7.35
C GLY A 364 -3.38 31.33 5.93
N SER A 365 -2.53 31.28 4.91
CA SER A 365 -2.88 31.31 3.47
C SER A 365 -2.93 29.92 2.82
N SER A 366 -2.53 28.86 3.52
CA SER A 366 -2.59 27.48 3.02
C SER A 366 -4.00 27.00 2.72
N TYR A 367 -4.14 26.13 1.72
CA TYR A 367 -5.40 25.42 1.49
C TYR A 367 -5.59 24.25 2.48
N SER A 368 -6.85 23.93 2.79
CA SER A 368 -7.15 22.92 3.83
C SER A 368 -7.00 21.46 3.37
N VAL A 369 -6.82 21.21 2.08
CA VAL A 369 -6.61 19.87 1.49
C VAL A 369 -5.10 19.60 1.32
N SER A 370 -4.67 18.36 1.58
CA SER A 370 -3.26 17.96 1.49
C SER A 370 -2.73 17.90 0.05
N ALA A 371 -1.42 18.03 -0.13
CA ALA A 371 -0.73 17.83 -1.39
C ALA A 371 -0.99 16.42 -1.97
N LEU A 372 -1.02 15.39 -1.10
CA LEU A 372 -1.33 14.01 -1.49
C LEU A 372 -2.74 13.88 -2.07
N GLU A 373 -3.75 14.41 -1.38
CA GLU A 373 -5.15 14.35 -1.83
C GLU A 373 -5.37 15.19 -3.10
N SER A 374 -4.71 16.35 -3.21
CA SER A 374 -4.73 17.21 -4.39
C SER A 374 -4.07 16.55 -5.60
N LEU A 375 -2.98 15.80 -5.40
CA LEU A 375 -2.33 15.02 -6.45
C LEU A 375 -3.25 13.90 -6.98
N LEU A 376 -3.90 13.15 -6.09
CA LEU A 376 -4.86 12.11 -6.46
C LEU A 376 -6.07 12.71 -7.21
N PHE A 377 -6.57 13.86 -6.76
CA PHE A 377 -7.61 14.62 -7.46
C PHE A 377 -7.16 15.04 -8.86
N MET A 378 -5.91 15.51 -9.01
CA MET A 378 -5.35 15.90 -10.30
C MET A 378 -5.22 14.72 -11.28
N LEU A 379 -4.84 13.52 -10.80
CA LEU A 379 -4.80 12.31 -11.65
C LEU A 379 -6.17 12.00 -12.25
N VAL A 380 -7.24 12.11 -11.45
CA VAL A 380 -8.60 11.88 -11.92
C VAL A 380 -9.08 13.01 -12.83
N LEU A 381 -8.79 14.27 -12.49
CA LEU A 381 -9.08 15.43 -13.34
C LEU A 381 -8.46 15.28 -14.74
N GLY A 382 -7.21 14.82 -14.84
CA GLY A 382 -6.53 14.57 -16.12
C GLY A 382 -7.12 13.42 -16.97
N ASP A 383 -7.98 12.60 -16.37
CA ASP A 383 -8.63 11.44 -16.98
C ASP A 383 -10.12 11.67 -17.30
N VAL A 384 -10.82 12.54 -16.54
CA VAL A 384 -12.23 12.90 -16.83
C VAL A 384 -12.39 14.21 -17.59
N TYR A 385 -11.49 15.20 -17.43
CA TYR A 385 -11.68 16.53 -18.04
C TYR A 385 -11.45 16.51 -19.56
N GLY A 386 -12.35 17.15 -20.31
CA GLY A 386 -12.26 17.29 -21.75
C GLY A 386 -13.62 17.10 -22.43
N TYR A 387 -14.00 18.01 -23.32
CA TYR A 387 -15.39 18.12 -23.77
C TYR A 387 -15.51 18.21 -25.28
N GLN A 388 -16.62 17.68 -25.81
CA GLN A 388 -16.95 17.81 -27.22
C GLN A 388 -17.84 19.03 -27.43
N TRP A 389 -17.47 19.89 -28.36
CA TRP A 389 -18.11 21.16 -28.69
C TRP A 389 -18.99 21.06 -29.93
N ALA A 390 -20.13 21.76 -29.92
CA ALA A 390 -21.03 21.83 -31.07
C ALA A 390 -20.37 22.55 -32.26
N ASN A 391 -20.02 21.81 -33.32
CA ASN A 391 -19.24 22.30 -34.47
C ASN A 391 -20.03 22.48 -35.79
N THR A 392 -21.36 22.42 -35.73
CA THR A 392 -22.24 22.59 -36.91
C THR A 392 -22.75 24.03 -37.08
N PRO A 393 -22.91 24.51 -38.34
CA PRO A 393 -23.60 25.76 -38.64
C PRO A 393 -25.11 25.70 -38.30
N PRO A 394 -25.78 26.84 -38.06
CA PRO A 394 -25.23 28.21 -38.04
C PRO A 394 -24.39 28.48 -36.77
N PHE A 395 -23.43 29.41 -36.89
CA PHE A 395 -22.51 29.82 -35.83
C PHE A 395 -22.91 31.15 -35.16
N SER A 396 -23.99 31.78 -35.63
CA SER A 396 -24.58 33.02 -35.11
C SER A 396 -25.32 32.89 -33.77
N SER A 397 -25.38 31.71 -33.15
CA SER A 397 -25.87 31.55 -31.76
C SER A 397 -24.88 32.13 -30.76
N SER A 398 -25.32 32.98 -29.82
CA SER A 398 -24.43 33.66 -28.87
C SER A 398 -23.64 32.73 -27.93
N THR A 399 -24.17 31.56 -27.60
CA THR A 399 -23.59 30.67 -26.58
C THR A 399 -22.89 29.48 -27.22
N PRO A 400 -21.59 29.24 -26.97
CA PRO A 400 -20.95 27.97 -27.32
C PRO A 400 -21.43 26.87 -26.37
N THR A 401 -21.88 25.74 -26.91
CA THR A 401 -22.38 24.61 -26.12
C THR A 401 -21.55 23.36 -26.38
N ILE A 402 -21.40 22.55 -25.34
CA ILE A 402 -20.88 21.18 -25.46
C ILE A 402 -22.00 20.22 -25.90
N THR A 403 -21.63 19.07 -26.43
CA THR A 403 -22.52 17.95 -26.79
C THR A 403 -22.29 16.72 -25.92
N GLY A 404 -21.23 16.71 -25.10
CA GLY A 404 -20.85 15.61 -24.21
C GLY A 404 -19.39 15.70 -23.79
N HIS A 405 -18.89 14.66 -23.12
CA HIS A 405 -17.45 14.48 -22.90
C HIS A 405 -16.72 14.10 -24.18
N SER A 406 -15.43 14.43 -24.26
CA SER A 406 -14.56 13.92 -25.32
C SER A 406 -14.39 12.39 -25.21
N ASN A 407 -13.76 11.79 -26.22
CA ASN A 407 -13.46 10.35 -26.28
C ASN A 407 -14.67 9.43 -25.99
N SER A 408 -15.70 9.49 -26.84
CA SER A 408 -16.92 8.67 -26.74
C SER A 408 -17.66 8.78 -25.39
N GLY A 409 -17.56 9.92 -24.71
CA GLY A 409 -18.24 10.17 -23.44
C GLY A 409 -17.46 9.76 -22.18
N GLN A 410 -16.16 9.44 -22.31
CA GLN A 410 -15.29 9.07 -21.17
C GLN A 410 -14.44 10.24 -20.65
N GLY A 411 -14.09 11.22 -21.47
CA GLY A 411 -13.26 12.37 -21.09
C GLY A 411 -11.77 12.21 -21.40
N GLY A 412 -10.93 12.94 -20.66
CA GLY A 412 -9.45 12.83 -20.63
C GLY A 412 -8.71 13.48 -21.81
N VAL A 413 -9.42 13.76 -22.91
CA VAL A 413 -8.88 14.46 -24.09
C VAL A 413 -9.31 15.92 -24.06
N ILE A 414 -8.37 16.83 -23.76
CA ILE A 414 -8.57 18.27 -23.92
C ILE A 414 -8.68 18.57 -25.43
N THR A 415 -9.78 19.21 -25.84
CA THR A 415 -9.97 19.64 -27.23
C THR A 415 -9.48 21.07 -27.45
N LEU A 416 -9.27 21.46 -28.71
CA LEU A 416 -9.01 22.84 -29.08
C LEU A 416 -10.13 23.79 -28.58
N GLY A 417 -11.38 23.33 -28.56
CA GLY A 417 -12.51 24.06 -27.99
C GLY A 417 -12.36 24.35 -26.49
N ASP A 418 -11.83 23.40 -25.72
CA ASP A 418 -11.58 23.58 -24.29
C ASP A 418 -10.51 24.65 -24.05
N SER A 419 -9.41 24.63 -24.81
CA SER A 419 -8.35 25.65 -24.74
C SER A 419 -8.81 27.05 -25.15
N VAL A 420 -9.62 27.13 -26.21
CA VAL A 420 -10.18 28.39 -26.72
C VAL A 420 -11.24 28.95 -25.77
N PHE A 421 -12.00 28.09 -25.07
CA PHE A 421 -12.94 28.51 -24.03
C PHE A 421 -12.22 29.01 -22.78
N ALA A 422 -11.12 28.37 -22.38
CA ALA A 422 -10.27 28.80 -21.27
C ALA A 422 -9.59 30.18 -21.51
N LEU A 423 -9.30 30.50 -22.77
CA LEU A 423 -8.87 31.83 -23.22
C LEU A 423 -10.01 32.87 -23.31
N GLN A 424 -11.27 32.48 -23.07
CA GLN A 424 -12.46 33.30 -23.34
C GLN A 424 -12.58 33.84 -24.79
N SER A 425 -11.95 33.17 -25.77
CA SER A 425 -11.98 33.59 -27.16
C SER A 425 -13.41 33.67 -27.73
N LYS A 426 -13.59 34.43 -28.82
CA LYS A 426 -14.88 34.56 -29.51
C LYS A 426 -15.22 33.30 -30.35
N ILE A 427 -15.62 32.23 -29.65
CA ILE A 427 -15.94 30.91 -30.26
C ILE A 427 -17.13 31.02 -31.22
N ARG A 428 -18.23 31.67 -30.79
CA ARG A 428 -19.45 31.88 -31.58
C ARG A 428 -19.89 33.35 -31.51
N GLY A 429 -20.81 33.75 -32.40
CA GLY A 429 -21.49 35.05 -32.32
C GLY A 429 -21.65 35.78 -33.66
N ASP A 430 -20.73 35.59 -34.61
CA ASP A 430 -20.84 36.10 -35.99
C ASP A 430 -20.48 34.98 -36.97
N ASP A 431 -21.35 34.74 -37.97
CA ASP A 431 -21.12 33.75 -39.03
C ASP A 431 -19.95 34.13 -39.98
N THR A 432 -19.42 35.35 -39.86
CA THR A 432 -18.29 35.88 -40.66
C THR A 432 -16.98 36.07 -39.87
N LEU A 433 -17.06 36.30 -38.56
CA LEU A 433 -15.91 36.62 -37.68
C LEU A 433 -16.04 35.88 -36.33
N SER A 434 -15.69 34.60 -36.34
CA SER A 434 -15.62 33.73 -35.16
C SER A 434 -14.59 32.61 -35.37
N LEU A 435 -13.91 32.17 -34.29
CA LEU A 435 -12.85 31.17 -34.45
C LEU A 435 -13.40 29.82 -34.93
N ILE A 436 -14.60 29.41 -34.49
CA ILE A 436 -15.22 28.16 -34.95
C ILE A 436 -15.45 28.15 -36.48
N ARG A 437 -15.73 29.32 -37.07
CA ARG A 437 -15.90 29.48 -38.52
C ARG A 437 -14.56 29.27 -39.24
N PHE A 438 -13.49 29.87 -38.75
CA PHE A 438 -12.15 29.71 -39.36
C PHE A 438 -11.62 28.27 -39.23
N LEU A 439 -11.88 27.60 -38.10
CA LEU A 439 -11.56 26.17 -37.93
C LEU A 439 -12.39 25.29 -38.88
N TYR A 440 -13.69 25.57 -39.02
CA TYR A 440 -14.57 24.89 -39.97
C TYR A 440 -14.09 25.10 -41.42
N ASP A 441 -13.74 26.32 -41.83
CA ASP A 441 -13.22 26.62 -43.16
C ASP A 441 -11.84 25.99 -43.41
N SER A 442 -10.98 25.90 -42.38
CA SER A 442 -9.70 25.17 -42.45
C SER A 442 -9.92 23.70 -42.80
N ARG A 443 -10.89 23.05 -42.15
CA ARG A 443 -11.29 21.65 -42.42
C ARG A 443 -11.97 21.49 -43.78
N ALA A 444 -12.92 22.36 -44.12
CA ALA A 444 -13.83 22.16 -45.26
C ALA A 444 -13.17 22.46 -46.62
N ASN A 445 -12.21 23.40 -46.67
CA ASN A 445 -11.64 23.86 -47.94
C ASN A 445 -10.39 23.10 -48.39
N ASN A 446 -9.84 22.16 -47.59
CA ASN A 446 -8.59 21.42 -47.86
C ASN A 446 -7.38 22.34 -48.18
N LYS A 447 -7.33 23.53 -47.58
CA LYS A 447 -6.33 24.58 -47.87
C LYS A 447 -5.16 24.63 -46.90
N VAL A 448 -5.23 23.91 -45.77
CA VAL A 448 -4.15 23.84 -44.79
C VAL A 448 -3.32 22.58 -45.05
N TYR A 449 -1.99 22.72 -45.08
CA TYR A 449 -1.06 21.62 -45.30
C TYR A 449 -0.01 21.54 -44.19
N LYS A 450 0.34 20.30 -43.85
CA LYS A 450 1.38 19.91 -42.89
C LYS A 450 2.25 18.83 -43.55
N ASN A 451 3.56 19.07 -43.64
CA ASN A 451 4.53 18.22 -44.33
C ASN A 451 4.05 17.80 -45.74
N GLY A 452 3.57 18.77 -46.52
CA GLY A 452 3.06 18.58 -47.88
C GLY A 452 1.67 17.93 -48.01
N SER A 453 1.13 17.32 -46.95
CA SER A 453 -0.19 16.67 -46.92
C SER A 453 -1.28 17.62 -46.40
N VAL A 454 -2.54 17.44 -46.82
CA VAL A 454 -3.68 18.22 -46.29
C VAL A 454 -3.88 17.90 -44.80
N PHE A 455 -3.99 18.93 -43.96
CA PHE A 455 -4.20 18.80 -42.52
C PHE A 455 -5.68 19.07 -42.16
N LEU A 456 -6.36 18.06 -41.62
CA LEU A 456 -7.80 18.09 -41.33
C LEU A 456 -8.07 18.07 -39.82
N PHE A 457 -8.53 19.19 -39.28
CA PHE A 457 -8.86 19.37 -37.87
C PHE A 457 -10.00 20.39 -37.69
N ASP A 458 -10.74 20.33 -36.58
CA ASP A 458 -11.71 21.33 -36.17
C ASP A 458 -11.64 21.62 -34.65
N ILE A 459 -12.63 22.31 -34.10
CA ILE A 459 -12.70 22.65 -32.66
C ILE A 459 -12.66 21.42 -31.73
N ASN A 460 -13.06 20.23 -32.21
CA ASN A 460 -13.00 18.98 -31.46
C ASN A 460 -11.68 18.21 -31.62
N ALA A 461 -10.69 18.77 -32.31
CA ALA A 461 -9.38 18.17 -32.40
C ALA A 461 -8.71 18.12 -31.01
N PRO A 462 -8.19 16.96 -30.56
CA PRO A 462 -7.31 16.88 -29.40
C PRO A 462 -6.20 17.94 -29.43
N ALA A 463 -6.13 18.80 -28.41
CA ALA A 463 -5.18 19.92 -28.36
C ALA A 463 -3.71 19.42 -28.42
N LEU A 464 -3.44 18.24 -27.86
CA LEU A 464 -2.12 17.62 -27.84
C LEU A 464 -1.61 17.20 -29.23
N MET A 465 -2.48 17.03 -30.25
CA MET A 465 -2.03 16.69 -31.61
C MET A 465 -1.23 17.82 -32.29
N PHE A 466 -1.38 19.05 -31.81
CA PHE A 466 -0.67 20.21 -32.32
C PHE A 466 0.75 20.32 -31.77
N LEU A 467 1.17 19.44 -30.85
CA LEU A 467 2.56 19.36 -30.38
C LEU A 467 3.51 19.02 -31.53
N GLN A 468 4.63 19.74 -31.58
CA GLN A 468 5.59 19.75 -32.70
C GLN A 468 6.82 18.88 -32.44
N GLY A 469 7.43 18.36 -33.52
CA GLY A 469 8.77 17.77 -33.52
C GLY A 469 9.11 16.94 -32.27
N ALA A 470 10.18 17.33 -31.57
CA ALA A 470 10.64 16.63 -30.37
C ALA A 470 9.81 16.92 -29.10
N SER A 471 8.79 17.79 -29.12
CA SER A 471 7.85 17.95 -28.00
C SER A 471 6.60 17.07 -28.09
N ARG A 472 6.45 16.30 -29.18
CA ARG A 472 5.29 15.41 -29.42
C ARG A 472 5.23 14.15 -28.54
N GLY A 473 6.36 13.70 -28.01
CA GLY A 473 6.44 12.47 -27.22
C GLY A 473 6.31 11.21 -28.10
N PRO A 474 5.36 10.30 -27.83
CA PRO A 474 5.19 9.05 -28.58
C PRO A 474 4.20 9.14 -29.74
N MET A 475 3.38 10.21 -29.79
CA MET A 475 2.30 10.34 -30.79
C MET A 475 2.84 10.36 -32.23
N ASN A 476 2.14 9.66 -33.12
CA ASN A 476 2.42 9.69 -34.55
C ASN A 476 2.20 11.09 -35.15
N ASN A 477 2.89 11.38 -36.25
CA ASN A 477 2.68 12.61 -37.00
C ASN A 477 1.38 12.54 -37.82
N VAL A 478 0.27 12.95 -37.22
CA VAL A 478 -1.06 12.86 -37.82
C VAL A 478 -1.42 14.12 -38.60
N ASN A 479 -2.05 13.90 -39.76
CA ASN A 479 -2.60 14.94 -40.65
C ASN A 479 -4.14 14.95 -40.67
N ASN A 480 -4.80 14.14 -39.82
CA ASN A 480 -6.25 14.11 -39.70
C ASN A 480 -6.64 13.76 -38.27
N GLN A 481 -7.52 14.55 -37.65
CA GLN A 481 -7.99 14.34 -36.28
C GLN A 481 -8.66 12.98 -36.06
N SER A 482 -9.27 12.37 -37.10
CA SER A 482 -9.86 11.02 -36.98
C SER A 482 -8.82 9.89 -36.89
N SER A 483 -7.55 10.22 -37.06
CA SER A 483 -6.41 9.30 -36.93
C SER A 483 -5.51 9.69 -35.75
N ALA A 484 -5.98 10.56 -34.85
CA ALA A 484 -5.29 10.89 -33.62
C ALA A 484 -5.06 9.65 -32.76
N ASP A 485 -3.97 9.66 -31.99
CA ASP A 485 -3.64 8.59 -31.07
C ASP A 485 -4.74 8.42 -30.00
N ALA A 486 -5.32 7.23 -29.86
CA ALA A 486 -6.44 7.00 -28.96
C ALA A 486 -6.06 7.12 -27.47
N ILE A 487 -4.76 7.05 -27.15
CA ILE A 487 -4.24 6.98 -25.78
C ILE A 487 -3.41 8.22 -25.47
N TYR A 488 -2.35 8.50 -26.23
CA TYR A 488 -1.45 9.62 -25.96
C TYR A 488 -1.99 10.99 -26.39
N SER A 489 -3.20 11.05 -26.98
CA SER A 489 -3.96 12.31 -27.08
C SER A 489 -4.70 12.67 -25.78
N GLN A 490 -4.70 11.80 -24.77
CA GLN A 490 -5.19 12.08 -23.42
C GLN A 490 -4.09 12.71 -22.57
N THR A 491 -4.49 13.57 -21.63
CA THR A 491 -3.56 14.42 -20.86
C THR A 491 -2.60 13.60 -20.00
N LEU A 492 -3.14 12.67 -19.19
CA LEU A 492 -2.34 11.90 -18.25
C LEU A 492 -1.36 10.92 -18.92
N PRO A 493 -1.77 10.07 -19.89
CA PRO A 493 -0.84 9.20 -20.63
C PRO A 493 0.32 9.94 -21.28
N LEU A 494 0.09 11.12 -21.86
CA LEU A 494 1.18 11.89 -22.48
C LEU A 494 2.21 12.37 -21.45
N VAL A 495 1.75 12.88 -20.30
CA VAL A 495 2.64 13.37 -19.23
C VAL A 495 3.45 12.22 -18.62
N LEU A 496 2.81 11.09 -18.34
CA LEU A 496 3.47 9.92 -17.76
C LEU A 496 4.46 9.26 -18.75
N ASN A 497 4.14 9.20 -20.05
CA ASN A 497 5.10 8.78 -21.07
C ASN A 497 6.33 9.71 -21.09
N TRP A 498 6.12 11.04 -21.04
CA TRP A 498 7.23 11.99 -20.99
C TRP A 498 8.14 11.79 -19.77
N VAL A 499 7.57 11.46 -18.60
CA VAL A 499 8.33 11.09 -17.40
C VAL A 499 9.19 9.85 -17.66
N LYS A 500 8.62 8.75 -18.20
CA LYS A 500 9.39 7.55 -18.58
C LYS A 500 10.51 7.89 -19.58
N LYS A 501 10.22 8.67 -20.62
CA LYS A 501 11.19 9.03 -21.67
C LYS A 501 12.40 9.78 -21.14
N VAL A 502 12.15 10.72 -20.23
CA VAL A 502 13.18 11.58 -19.65
C VAL A 502 14.06 10.82 -18.68
N ILE A 503 13.51 9.85 -17.94
CA ILE A 503 14.23 9.06 -16.93
C ILE A 503 14.90 7.81 -17.52
N TYR A 504 14.17 6.96 -18.25
CA TYR A 504 14.66 5.65 -18.72
C TYR A 504 15.15 5.67 -20.18
N GLU A 505 14.48 6.39 -21.10
CA GLU A 505 14.82 6.35 -22.53
C GLU A 505 15.91 7.36 -22.95
N GLY A 506 16.54 8.07 -22.00
CA GLY A 506 17.66 8.97 -22.30
C GLY A 506 17.29 10.22 -23.11
N TYR A 507 16.04 10.69 -23.02
CA TYR A 507 15.63 12.02 -23.52
C TYR A 507 16.00 13.16 -22.56
N GLY A 508 16.33 12.86 -21.30
CA GLY A 508 16.83 13.83 -20.34
C GLY A 508 18.25 14.31 -20.67
N PRO A 509 18.58 15.59 -20.42
CA PRO A 509 19.93 16.10 -20.66
C PRO A 509 20.96 15.58 -19.66
N TYR A 510 20.58 15.33 -18.39
CA TYR A 510 21.49 14.97 -17.31
C TYR A 510 21.81 13.49 -17.28
N TYR A 511 23.05 13.13 -16.95
CA TYR A 511 23.51 11.76 -16.86
C TYR A 511 24.67 11.59 -15.87
N SER A 512 24.75 10.43 -15.22
CA SER A 512 25.90 10.03 -14.42
C SER A 512 26.98 9.36 -15.28
N SER A 513 28.21 9.29 -14.78
CA SER A 513 29.37 8.72 -15.51
C SER A 513 29.17 7.27 -15.97
N ASP A 514 28.36 6.50 -15.26
CA ASP A 514 28.09 5.08 -15.47
C ASP A 514 26.89 4.80 -16.39
N MET A 515 25.94 5.74 -16.52
CA MET A 515 24.86 5.66 -17.52
C MET A 515 25.33 6.13 -18.91
N GLY A 516 26.26 7.09 -18.95
CA GLY A 516 26.69 7.75 -20.19
C GLY A 516 25.67 8.76 -20.73
N PRO A 517 26.03 9.57 -21.74
CA PRO A 517 25.16 10.65 -22.22
C PRO A 517 23.90 10.10 -22.90
N GLY A 518 22.73 10.61 -22.47
CA GLY A 518 21.43 10.26 -23.04
C GLY A 518 21.42 10.44 -24.57
N ALA A 519 21.25 9.31 -25.28
CA ALA A 519 21.42 9.21 -26.73
C ALA A 519 20.29 9.89 -27.53
N ASN A 520 19.12 10.07 -26.91
CA ASN A 520 17.91 10.62 -27.54
C ASN A 520 17.68 12.11 -27.25
N TYR A 521 18.45 12.72 -26.35
CA TYR A 521 18.39 14.15 -26.07
C TYR A 521 18.86 15.00 -27.27
N LEU A 522 18.00 15.89 -27.76
CA LEU A 522 18.29 16.83 -28.84
C LEU A 522 18.34 18.27 -28.29
N SER A 523 19.51 18.92 -28.37
CA SER A 523 19.67 20.33 -27.98
C SER A 523 19.05 21.32 -28.97
N ALA A 524 18.73 20.88 -30.19
CA ALA A 524 17.99 21.64 -31.19
C ALA A 524 17.21 20.69 -32.12
N TRP A 525 16.04 21.14 -32.57
CA TRP A 525 15.11 20.41 -33.43
C TRP A 525 14.19 21.41 -34.18
N SER A 526 13.45 20.94 -35.19
CA SER A 526 12.53 21.80 -35.97
C SER A 526 11.07 21.38 -35.84
N THR A 527 10.15 22.33 -35.96
CA THR A 527 8.71 22.02 -36.07
C THR A 527 8.39 21.31 -37.39
N ASP A 528 7.17 20.81 -37.54
CA ASP A 528 6.69 20.39 -38.86
C ASP A 528 6.66 21.58 -39.84
N GLU A 529 6.71 21.27 -41.14
CA GLU A 529 6.62 22.25 -42.23
C GLU A 529 5.15 22.53 -42.54
N TYR A 530 4.75 23.79 -42.42
CA TYR A 530 3.38 24.23 -42.67
C TYR A 530 3.27 25.16 -43.87
N ARG A 531 2.15 25.07 -44.58
CA ARG A 531 1.69 26.08 -45.55
C ARG A 531 0.17 26.15 -45.60
N ILE A 532 -0.35 27.36 -45.80
CA ILE A 532 -1.79 27.61 -45.99
C ILE A 532 -1.98 28.21 -47.38
N THR A 533 -2.95 27.66 -48.10
CA THR A 533 -3.31 28.06 -49.45
C THR A 533 -4.34 29.20 -49.42
N VAL A 534 -4.02 30.33 -50.05
CA VAL A 534 -4.81 31.57 -50.05
C VAL A 534 -5.06 32.04 -51.49
N ASP A 535 -6.30 32.41 -51.80
CA ASP A 535 -6.66 32.99 -53.11
C ASP A 535 -6.61 34.52 -53.05
N ARG A 536 -6.06 35.14 -54.10
CA ARG A 536 -6.09 36.60 -54.30
C ARG A 536 -7.35 36.99 -55.08
N LEU A 537 -8.02 38.06 -54.65
CA LEU A 537 -9.20 38.60 -55.34
C LEU A 537 -8.81 39.42 -56.58
N GLY A 538 -9.71 39.49 -57.56
CA GLY A 538 -9.66 40.46 -58.67
C GLY A 538 -8.72 40.14 -59.84
N ALA A 539 -7.88 39.11 -59.78
CA ALA A 539 -7.00 38.71 -60.87
C ALA A 539 -7.39 37.35 -61.48
N SER A 540 -7.06 37.13 -62.76
CA SER A 540 -7.10 35.80 -63.40
C SER A 540 -5.94 34.88 -62.94
N ALA A 541 -5.43 35.09 -61.72
CA ALA A 541 -4.09 34.69 -61.32
C ALA A 541 -4.02 34.15 -59.90
N GLY A 542 -3.58 32.89 -59.79
CA GLY A 542 -2.87 32.38 -58.63
C GLY A 542 -3.71 32.02 -57.41
N THR A 543 -3.76 30.72 -57.14
CA THR A 543 -3.87 30.22 -55.78
C THR A 543 -2.45 30.16 -55.22
N TYR A 544 -2.17 30.92 -54.16
CA TYR A 544 -0.83 31.09 -53.57
C TYR A 544 -0.69 30.26 -52.30
N GLN A 545 0.53 29.87 -51.96
CA GLN A 545 0.85 29.17 -50.71
C GLN A 545 1.61 30.11 -49.78
N ILE A 546 1.28 30.15 -48.50
CA ILE A 546 1.95 31.00 -47.51
C ILE A 546 2.44 30.10 -46.38
N GLY A 547 3.74 30.08 -46.13
CA GLY A 547 4.36 29.39 -45.00
C GLY A 547 4.39 30.21 -43.71
N ILE A 548 4.79 29.56 -42.63
CA ILE A 548 5.23 30.18 -41.38
C ILE A 548 6.26 31.29 -41.65
N GLY A 549 6.20 32.39 -40.88
CA GLY A 549 7.07 33.55 -41.04
C GLY A 549 6.77 34.40 -42.28
N GLY A 550 5.62 34.19 -42.93
CA GLY A 550 5.18 34.96 -44.09
C GLY A 550 5.93 34.65 -45.39
N VAL A 551 6.44 33.42 -45.58
CA VAL A 551 7.07 33.04 -46.85
C VAL A 551 6.01 32.75 -47.90
N GLN A 552 5.95 33.58 -48.97
CA GLN A 552 5.08 33.34 -50.13
C GLN A 552 5.67 32.28 -51.08
N ASP A 553 4.80 31.40 -51.57
CA ASP A 553 5.08 30.23 -52.42
C ASP A 553 6.33 29.45 -51.99
N PRO A 554 6.39 28.94 -50.74
CA PRO A 554 7.53 28.21 -50.23
C PRO A 554 7.75 26.93 -51.04
N GLY A 555 8.99 26.72 -51.50
CA GLY A 555 9.38 25.52 -52.21
C GLY A 555 9.25 24.27 -51.32
N GLY A 556 8.83 23.15 -51.91
CA GLY A 556 8.69 21.89 -51.19
C GLY A 556 7.36 21.75 -50.43
N ASN A 557 7.44 21.51 -49.13
CA ASN A 557 6.31 21.08 -48.30
C ASN A 557 5.72 22.18 -47.40
N GLY A 558 6.47 23.26 -47.13
CA GLY A 558 6.10 24.36 -46.26
C GLY A 558 7.34 25.05 -45.66
N THR A 559 7.16 25.78 -44.56
CA THR A 559 8.26 26.30 -43.73
C THR A 559 8.05 25.93 -42.26
N SER A 560 9.12 25.92 -41.47
CA SER A 560 9.13 25.50 -40.06
C SER A 560 9.95 26.46 -39.18
N TYR A 561 9.73 26.38 -37.86
CA TYR A 561 10.53 27.06 -36.86
C TYR A 561 11.71 26.19 -36.40
N SER A 562 12.85 26.82 -36.13
CA SER A 562 13.99 26.19 -35.46
C SER A 562 13.88 26.39 -33.95
N ILE A 563 13.89 25.30 -33.19
CA ILE A 563 13.73 25.27 -31.74
C ILE A 563 15.04 24.77 -31.12
N THR A 564 15.66 25.57 -30.26
CA THR A 564 16.70 25.08 -29.34
C THR A 564 16.07 24.62 -28.03
N GLU A 565 16.79 23.87 -27.20
CA GLU A 565 16.45 23.70 -25.78
C GLU A 565 17.18 24.78 -24.93
N ILE A 566 16.86 24.88 -23.64
CA ILE A 566 17.57 25.80 -22.73
C ILE A 566 19.04 25.35 -22.58
N PRO A 567 20.04 26.25 -22.69
CA PRO A 567 21.45 25.87 -22.57
C PRO A 567 21.82 25.41 -21.14
N ILE A 568 22.45 24.23 -21.03
CA ILE A 568 22.89 23.62 -19.76
C ILE A 568 24.42 23.63 -19.68
N ALA A 569 24.98 24.11 -18.56
CA ALA A 569 26.42 24.32 -18.39
C ALA A 569 27.23 23.03 -18.20
N SER A 570 26.73 22.09 -17.38
CA SER A 570 27.24 20.72 -17.28
C SER A 570 26.07 19.75 -17.34
N ARG A 571 26.17 18.76 -18.23
CA ARG A 571 25.20 17.66 -18.35
C ARG A 571 25.60 16.43 -17.52
N GLN A 572 26.88 16.27 -17.23
CA GLN A 572 27.37 15.17 -16.41
C GLN A 572 27.23 15.55 -14.93
N VAL A 573 26.67 14.65 -14.14
CA VAL A 573 26.38 14.80 -12.71
C VAL A 573 27.03 13.68 -11.87
N GLY A 574 27.03 13.81 -10.55
CA GLY A 574 27.78 12.95 -9.63
C GLY A 574 27.16 11.57 -9.38
N SER A 575 25.83 11.44 -9.42
CA SER A 575 25.13 10.17 -9.17
C SER A 575 23.90 9.97 -10.07
N ARG A 576 23.38 8.74 -10.13
CA ARG A 576 22.11 8.43 -10.81
C ARG A 576 20.93 9.15 -10.18
N GLU A 577 20.89 9.25 -8.85
CA GLU A 577 19.85 9.97 -8.13
C GLU A 577 19.85 11.47 -8.51
N GLU A 578 21.03 12.10 -8.58
CA GLU A 578 21.16 13.50 -9.00
C GLU A 578 20.67 13.68 -10.45
N ALA A 579 21.01 12.74 -11.34
CA ALA A 579 20.51 12.75 -12.72
C ALA A 579 18.99 12.60 -12.79
N PHE A 580 18.41 11.69 -11.99
CA PHE A 580 16.98 11.43 -11.90
C PHE A 580 16.19 12.68 -11.51
N TYR A 581 16.53 13.31 -10.38
CA TYR A 581 15.81 14.52 -9.93
C TYR A 581 16.05 15.72 -10.86
N LYS A 582 17.28 15.94 -11.36
CA LYS A 582 17.54 17.05 -12.31
C LYS A 582 16.84 16.85 -13.64
N ASN A 583 16.72 15.63 -14.14
CA ASN A 583 15.94 15.31 -15.34
C ASN A 583 14.43 15.51 -15.12
N PHE A 584 13.89 15.12 -13.96
CA PHE A 584 12.48 15.38 -13.62
C PHE A 584 12.19 16.89 -13.53
N GLN A 585 13.04 17.67 -12.86
CA GLN A 585 12.88 19.14 -12.83
C GLN A 585 13.07 19.79 -14.21
N TRP A 586 13.96 19.26 -15.04
CA TRP A 586 14.10 19.72 -16.42
C TRP A 586 12.80 19.49 -17.23
N LEU A 587 12.12 18.36 -17.07
CA LEU A 587 10.81 18.13 -17.69
C LEU A 587 9.73 19.10 -17.17
N LEU A 588 9.70 19.37 -15.85
CA LEU A 588 8.73 20.29 -15.25
C LEU A 588 8.95 21.75 -15.68
N TYR A 589 10.19 22.21 -15.80
CA TYR A 589 10.49 23.65 -15.93
C TYR A 589 11.22 24.10 -17.19
N GLU A 590 11.87 23.21 -17.94
CA GLU A 590 12.89 23.60 -18.93
C GLU A 590 12.72 22.98 -20.34
N LYS A 591 12.20 21.74 -20.44
CA LYS A 591 11.89 21.08 -21.73
C LYS A 591 10.97 21.94 -22.59
N ARG A 592 11.38 22.35 -23.78
CA ARG A 592 10.50 23.17 -24.63
C ARG A 592 9.34 22.36 -25.22
N PHE A 593 8.12 22.79 -24.94
CA PHE A 593 6.88 22.32 -25.57
C PHE A 593 6.42 23.37 -26.59
N VAL A 594 6.16 22.94 -27.83
CA VAL A 594 5.75 23.84 -28.92
C VAL A 594 4.48 23.32 -29.57
N LEU A 595 3.48 24.19 -29.71
CA LEU A 595 2.25 23.93 -30.45
C LEU A 595 2.15 24.92 -31.61
N VAL A 596 1.70 24.46 -32.77
CA VAL A 596 1.42 25.29 -33.95
C VAL A 596 0.04 24.95 -34.50
N ILE A 597 -0.85 25.93 -34.53
CA ILE A 597 -2.23 25.81 -35.03
C ILE A 597 -2.36 26.67 -36.31
N PRO A 598 -2.33 26.05 -37.50
CA PRO A 598 -2.40 26.73 -38.80
C PRO A 598 -3.85 26.97 -39.25
N VAL A 599 -4.36 28.20 -39.09
CA VAL A 599 -5.76 28.56 -39.36
C VAL A 599 -5.90 29.28 -40.72
N HIS A 600 -6.70 28.71 -41.62
CA HIS A 600 -7.16 29.38 -42.84
C HIS A 600 -8.34 30.30 -42.50
N ALA A 601 -8.07 31.59 -42.33
CA ALA A 601 -9.09 32.57 -41.99
C ALA A 601 -9.78 33.08 -43.26
N LYS A 602 -11.07 32.78 -43.41
CA LYS A 602 -11.92 33.26 -44.50
C LYS A 602 -12.98 34.22 -43.98
N LEU A 603 -12.97 35.46 -44.50
CA LEU A 603 -13.85 36.53 -44.03
C LEU A 603 -15.16 36.54 -44.83
N GLY A 604 -16.17 35.83 -44.33
CA GLY A 604 -17.56 35.92 -44.82
C GLY A 604 -17.76 35.87 -46.35
N ALA A 605 -18.67 36.72 -46.86
CA ALA A 605 -19.08 36.73 -48.26
C ALA A 605 -18.08 37.43 -49.21
N SER A 606 -17.12 38.21 -48.69
CA SER A 606 -16.14 38.96 -49.50
C SER A 606 -15.05 38.08 -50.11
N GLN A 607 -15.00 36.79 -49.76
CA GLN A 607 -14.01 35.79 -50.22
C GLN A 607 -12.55 36.10 -49.85
N ILE A 608 -12.30 37.10 -49.00
CA ILE A 608 -10.95 37.44 -48.51
C ILE A 608 -10.45 36.28 -47.64
N GLN A 609 -9.22 35.85 -47.90
CA GLN A 609 -8.57 34.72 -47.25
C GLN A 609 -7.20 35.15 -46.73
N HIS A 610 -6.85 34.72 -45.52
CA HIS A 610 -5.55 34.96 -44.89
C HIS A 610 -5.00 33.67 -44.28
N ALA A 611 -3.67 33.57 -44.24
CA ALA A 611 -2.95 32.50 -43.55
C ALA A 611 -2.61 32.99 -42.13
N THR A 612 -3.19 32.36 -41.11
CA THR A 612 -2.92 32.69 -39.70
C THR A 612 -2.22 31.53 -39.03
N TYR A 613 -1.13 31.78 -38.31
CA TYR A 613 -0.46 30.77 -37.48
C TYR A 613 -0.50 31.22 -36.02
N ILE A 614 -1.05 30.38 -35.16
CA ILE A 614 -1.00 30.54 -33.71
C ILE A 614 0.07 29.60 -33.19
N THR A 615 1.14 30.16 -32.65
CA THR A 615 2.29 29.43 -32.11
C THR A 615 2.33 29.62 -30.60
N VAL A 616 2.50 28.52 -29.88
CA VAL A 616 2.64 28.50 -28.43
C VAL A 616 3.99 27.87 -28.11
N VAL A 617 4.80 28.55 -27.32
CA VAL A 617 6.06 27.99 -26.80
C VAL A 617 6.04 28.08 -25.29
N ALA A 618 6.35 26.97 -24.64
CA ALA A 618 6.40 26.84 -23.19
C ALA A 618 7.67 26.11 -22.75
N ASN A 619 8.34 26.62 -21.72
CA ASN A 619 9.47 25.97 -21.07
C ASN A 619 8.94 25.07 -19.94
N GLY A 620 9.08 23.75 -20.10
CA GLY A 620 8.59 22.73 -19.17
C GLY A 620 7.06 22.58 -19.14
N LEU A 621 6.61 21.52 -18.46
CA LEU A 621 5.18 21.29 -18.20
C LEU A 621 4.54 22.44 -17.42
N MET A 622 5.23 23.04 -16.45
CA MET A 622 4.71 24.17 -15.68
C MET A 622 4.60 25.46 -16.51
N GLY A 623 5.47 25.66 -17.51
CA GLY A 623 5.29 26.71 -18.50
C GLY A 623 4.08 26.47 -19.41
N LEU A 624 3.79 25.20 -19.75
CA LEU A 624 2.65 24.81 -20.58
C LEU A 624 1.32 24.98 -19.83
N MET A 625 1.26 24.58 -18.55
CA MET A 625 0.10 24.82 -17.69
C MET A 625 -0.21 26.31 -17.55
N ASN A 626 0.82 27.16 -17.49
CA ASN A 626 0.69 28.62 -17.45
C ASN A 626 0.69 29.30 -18.83
N ALA A 627 0.52 28.55 -19.94
CA ALA A 627 0.60 29.12 -21.28
C ALA A 627 -0.55 30.09 -21.57
N LYS A 628 -0.23 31.38 -21.63
CA LYS A 628 -1.17 32.46 -21.96
C LYS A 628 -0.47 33.65 -22.62
N PRO A 629 -1.17 34.45 -23.44
CA PRO A 629 -0.72 35.76 -23.89
C PRO A 629 -0.27 36.67 -22.75
N TYR A 630 0.68 37.55 -23.05
CA TYR A 630 1.05 38.66 -22.18
C TYR A 630 -0.06 39.72 -22.15
N CYS A 631 -0.34 40.25 -20.97
CA CYS A 631 -1.22 41.41 -20.79
C CYS A 631 -0.67 42.30 -19.67
N ASP A 632 -0.84 43.62 -19.79
CA ASP A 632 -0.43 44.55 -18.74
C ASP A 632 -1.51 44.60 -17.65
N TYR A 633 -1.20 43.98 -16.50
CA TYR A 633 -2.05 43.98 -15.31
C TYR A 633 -2.26 45.38 -14.69
N ASN A 634 -1.34 46.34 -14.91
CA ASN A 634 -1.48 47.71 -14.40
C ASN A 634 -2.46 48.53 -15.25
N LEU A 635 -2.49 48.27 -16.56
CA LEU A 635 -3.42 48.89 -17.50
C LEU A 635 -4.74 48.12 -17.61
N ASN A 636 -4.77 46.88 -17.09
CA ASN A 636 -5.90 45.95 -17.15
C ASN A 636 -6.33 45.63 -18.60
N THR A 637 -5.34 45.52 -19.50
CA THR A 637 -5.54 45.34 -20.95
C THR A 637 -4.57 44.31 -21.54
N CYS A 638 -5.07 43.46 -22.42
CA CYS A 638 -4.27 42.63 -23.32
C CYS A 638 -4.15 43.34 -24.68
N ASP A 639 -3.02 43.97 -24.97
CA ASP A 639 -2.79 44.64 -26.26
C ASP A 639 -2.33 43.63 -27.33
N ARG A 640 -2.62 43.93 -28.59
CA ARG A 640 -2.07 43.24 -29.77
C ARG A 640 -0.61 43.60 -30.02
N ASP A 641 -0.15 44.73 -29.51
CA ASP A 641 1.25 45.17 -29.59
C ASP A 641 2.16 44.38 -28.64
N ASP A 642 1.60 43.71 -27.62
CA ASP A 642 2.28 42.74 -26.73
C ASP A 642 2.28 41.29 -27.29
N ASN A 643 1.78 41.08 -28.51
CA ASN A 643 1.74 39.76 -29.15
C ASN A 643 3.14 39.12 -29.24
N GLY A 644 3.26 37.84 -28.85
CA GLY A 644 4.54 37.14 -28.85
C GLY A 644 5.51 37.60 -27.74
N ARG A 645 5.05 38.34 -26.72
CA ARG A 645 5.85 38.67 -25.55
C ARG A 645 5.82 37.53 -24.52
N TRP A 646 7.00 37.16 -24.03
CA TRP A 646 7.19 36.14 -23.00
C TRP A 646 6.69 36.61 -21.63
N LEU A 647 5.99 35.76 -20.90
CA LEU A 647 5.34 36.11 -19.63
C LEU A 647 6.32 36.50 -18.52
N LYS A 648 7.40 35.74 -18.32
CA LYS A 648 8.37 35.96 -17.23
C LYS A 648 9.55 36.81 -17.67
N SER A 649 10.15 36.53 -18.84
CA SER A 649 11.29 37.33 -19.31
C SER A 649 10.90 38.70 -19.86
N GLY A 650 9.64 38.88 -20.25
CA GLY A 650 9.12 40.15 -20.79
C GLY A 650 9.68 40.54 -22.16
N THR A 651 10.49 39.69 -22.80
CA THR A 651 11.06 39.92 -24.14
C THR A 651 10.11 39.47 -25.23
N PHE A 652 10.25 39.99 -26.45
CA PHE A 652 9.49 39.51 -27.61
C PHE A 652 10.16 38.29 -28.25
N ILE A 653 9.36 37.29 -28.63
CA ILE A 653 9.82 36.09 -29.37
C ILE A 653 10.28 36.44 -30.80
N LYS A 654 9.80 37.55 -31.37
CA LYS A 654 10.24 38.10 -32.65
C LYS A 654 10.35 39.62 -32.54
N PRO A 655 11.51 40.25 -32.84
CA PRO A 655 11.71 41.70 -32.67
C PRO A 655 10.81 42.57 -33.55
N ASP A 656 10.43 42.07 -34.73
CA ASP A 656 9.42 42.67 -35.60
C ASP A 656 8.49 41.57 -36.13
N ILE A 657 7.26 41.52 -35.61
CA ILE A 657 6.25 40.52 -36.01
C ILE A 657 5.85 40.63 -37.49
N LYS A 658 6.03 41.81 -38.10
CA LYS A 658 5.67 42.10 -39.50
C LYS A 658 6.79 41.75 -40.48
N GLN A 659 7.97 41.35 -39.99
CA GLN A 659 9.10 40.99 -40.85
C GLN A 659 8.79 39.72 -41.68
N VAL A 660 8.58 39.94 -42.98
CA VAL A 660 8.35 38.92 -44.00
C VAL A 660 9.57 38.01 -44.17
N ALA A 661 9.31 36.71 -44.36
CA ALA A 661 10.29 35.65 -44.58
C ALA A 661 11.32 35.46 -43.44
N ASP A 662 10.91 35.74 -42.19
CA ASP A 662 11.70 35.45 -41.00
C ASP A 662 11.02 34.41 -40.10
N THR A 663 11.69 33.27 -39.96
CA THR A 663 11.31 32.11 -39.12
C THR A 663 12.23 31.94 -37.91
N ASN A 664 13.07 32.92 -37.58
CA ASN A 664 13.92 32.87 -36.39
C ASN A 664 13.14 33.30 -35.15
N LEU A 665 13.22 32.51 -34.08
CA LEU A 665 12.58 32.81 -32.80
C LEU A 665 13.63 33.14 -31.72
N VAL A 666 13.37 34.20 -30.96
CA VAL A 666 14.11 34.59 -29.76
C VAL A 666 13.50 33.86 -28.56
N LEU A 667 14.05 32.68 -28.26
CA LEU A 667 13.50 31.78 -27.27
C LEU A 667 14.00 32.10 -25.84
N SER A 668 13.07 32.16 -24.87
CA SER A 668 13.39 32.48 -23.47
C SER A 668 14.14 31.33 -22.80
N ASN A 669 15.16 31.66 -22.01
CA ASN A 669 15.89 30.73 -21.16
C ASN A 669 15.38 30.72 -19.70
N THR A 670 14.30 31.45 -19.39
CA THR A 670 13.71 31.47 -18.05
C THR A 670 12.87 30.20 -17.80
N PRO A 671 13.07 29.47 -16.69
CA PRO A 671 12.29 28.26 -16.39
C PRO A 671 10.79 28.53 -16.13
N ALA A 672 9.93 27.64 -16.61
CA ALA A 672 8.46 27.80 -16.63
C ALA A 672 7.96 29.12 -17.23
N ASP A 673 8.71 29.71 -18.16
CA ASP A 673 8.26 30.82 -19.01
C ASP A 673 7.45 30.30 -20.20
N SER A 674 6.54 31.11 -20.73
CA SER A 674 5.73 30.77 -21.89
C SER A 674 5.31 32.00 -22.68
N VAL A 675 4.87 31.76 -23.92
CA VAL A 675 4.48 32.79 -24.88
C VAL A 675 3.44 32.26 -25.84
N VAL A 676 2.49 33.12 -26.20
CA VAL A 676 1.54 32.92 -27.30
C VAL A 676 1.82 33.98 -28.35
N TYR A 677 2.00 33.53 -29.59
CA TYR A 677 2.37 34.35 -30.73
C TYR A 677 1.42 34.07 -31.90
N VAL A 678 0.79 35.12 -32.43
CA VAL A 678 -0.10 35.06 -33.58
C VAL A 678 0.52 35.84 -34.74
N GLU A 679 0.65 35.20 -35.90
CA GLU A 679 1.03 35.86 -37.16
C GLU A 679 -0.08 35.69 -38.19
N ALA A 680 -0.35 36.72 -39.00
CA ALA A 680 -1.38 36.69 -40.04
C ALA A 680 -0.89 37.36 -41.32
N TRP A 681 -1.04 36.68 -42.45
CA TRP A 681 -0.45 37.04 -43.74
C TRP A 681 -1.49 36.98 -44.86
N GLY A 682 -1.48 37.94 -45.79
CA GLY A 682 -2.50 38.01 -46.85
C GLY A 682 -2.35 39.16 -47.83
N TYR A 683 -3.47 39.52 -48.48
CA TYR A 683 -3.56 40.51 -49.57
C TYR A 683 -4.43 41.74 -49.20
N GLY A 684 -4.42 42.14 -47.92
CA GLY A 684 -5.12 43.33 -47.43
C GLY A 684 -6.66 43.27 -47.44
N LEU A 685 -7.28 44.41 -47.12
CA LEU A 685 -8.73 44.56 -46.85
C LEU A 685 -9.66 44.38 -48.06
N ASP A 686 -9.13 44.46 -49.29
CA ASP A 686 -9.87 44.19 -50.53
C ASP A 686 -9.48 42.85 -51.18
N GLY A 687 -8.49 42.15 -50.60
CA GLY A 687 -7.89 40.93 -51.13
C GLY A 687 -7.10 41.10 -52.43
N GLN A 688 -6.82 42.34 -52.87
CA GLN A 688 -6.12 42.67 -54.11
C GLN A 688 -4.77 43.35 -53.89
N GLN A 689 -4.40 43.70 -52.65
CA GLN A 689 -3.15 44.40 -52.34
C GLN A 689 -1.91 43.54 -52.60
N ASN A 690 -0.73 44.07 -52.32
CA ASN A 690 0.50 43.27 -52.31
C ASN A 690 0.44 42.26 -51.14
N PHE A 691 1.19 41.17 -51.26
CA PHE A 691 1.36 40.24 -50.16
C PHE A 691 2.21 40.89 -49.06
N ASP A 692 1.69 40.93 -47.85
CA ASP A 692 2.34 41.49 -46.66
C ASP A 692 1.70 40.90 -45.38
N PHE A 693 2.16 41.33 -44.21
CA PHE A 693 1.46 41.14 -42.95
C PHE A 693 0.05 41.74 -43.04
N ALA A 694 -0.92 41.12 -42.34
CA ALA A 694 -2.31 41.57 -42.37
C ALA A 694 -2.45 43.04 -41.92
N ASP A 695 -3.28 43.81 -42.65
CA ASP A 695 -3.57 45.21 -42.32
C ASP A 695 -4.00 45.37 -40.84
N GLU A 696 -3.62 46.47 -40.21
CA GLU A 696 -3.81 46.68 -38.77
C GLU A 696 -5.27 46.51 -38.28
N VAL A 697 -6.25 46.88 -39.11
CA VAL A 697 -7.68 46.70 -38.79
C VAL A 697 -8.06 45.21 -38.82
N LEU A 698 -7.53 44.47 -39.79
CA LEU A 698 -7.83 43.05 -39.98
C LEU A 698 -7.03 42.15 -39.05
N TYR A 699 -5.76 42.44 -38.83
CA TYR A 699 -4.96 41.80 -37.79
C TYR A 699 -5.62 41.99 -36.42
N GLY A 700 -6.10 43.21 -36.10
CA GLY A 700 -6.91 43.46 -34.91
C GLY A 700 -8.13 42.53 -34.83
N ALA A 701 -8.99 42.53 -35.85
CA ALA A 701 -10.19 41.68 -35.86
C ALA A 701 -9.91 40.16 -35.77
N LEU A 702 -8.78 39.70 -36.33
CA LEU A 702 -8.33 38.30 -36.23
C LEU A 702 -7.79 37.99 -34.82
N TYR A 703 -6.93 38.85 -34.27
CA TYR A 703 -6.37 38.75 -32.93
C TYR A 703 -7.48 38.77 -31.87
N ASP A 704 -8.43 39.70 -31.97
CA ASP A 704 -9.61 39.81 -31.09
C ASP A 704 -10.54 38.59 -31.20
N SER A 705 -10.57 37.92 -32.36
CA SER A 705 -11.32 36.67 -32.51
C SER A 705 -10.65 35.48 -31.83
N ILE A 706 -9.32 35.51 -31.69
CA ILE A 706 -8.50 34.44 -31.10
C ILE A 706 -8.31 34.64 -29.59
N LEU A 707 -8.10 35.88 -29.12
CA LEU A 707 -7.72 36.19 -27.74
C LEU A 707 -8.71 37.09 -26.99
N TYR A 708 -9.78 37.56 -27.66
CA TYR A 708 -10.90 38.36 -27.15
C TYR A 708 -10.55 39.29 -25.96
N PRO A 709 -10.20 40.56 -26.21
CA PRO A 709 -9.60 41.43 -25.19
C PRO A 709 -10.50 41.56 -23.96
N GLN A 710 -10.09 40.90 -22.88
CA GLN A 710 -10.70 40.92 -21.56
C GLN A 710 -9.71 41.43 -20.52
N PRO A 711 -10.21 41.91 -19.36
CA PRO A 711 -9.38 42.13 -18.18
C PRO A 711 -8.48 40.90 -17.89
N PRO A 712 -7.18 41.08 -17.62
CA PRO A 712 -6.26 39.98 -17.26
C PRO A 712 -6.66 39.18 -16.02
N THR A 713 -7.63 39.67 -15.23
CA THR A 713 -8.25 38.99 -14.09
C THR A 713 -9.31 37.95 -14.48
N LEU A 714 -9.86 37.99 -15.70
CA LEU A 714 -10.82 37.01 -16.21
C LEU A 714 -10.12 35.93 -17.07
N PHE A 715 -8.80 35.84 -16.99
CA PHE A 715 -7.98 35.20 -18.02
C PHE A 715 -7.10 34.08 -17.46
N SER A 716 -7.50 32.83 -17.76
CA SER A 716 -6.88 31.63 -17.21
C SER A 716 -5.74 31.08 -18.08
N GLY A 717 -5.92 31.02 -19.41
CA GLY A 717 -4.89 30.58 -20.36
C GLY A 717 -5.37 29.52 -21.35
N LEU A 718 -4.42 28.92 -22.08
CA LEU A 718 -4.67 27.86 -23.08
C LEU A 718 -4.96 26.50 -22.46
N ILE A 719 -4.42 26.23 -21.27
CA ILE A 719 -4.77 25.04 -20.50
C ILE A 719 -5.92 25.43 -19.55
N PRO A 720 -7.03 24.69 -19.53
CA PRO A 720 -8.18 25.01 -18.67
C PRO A 720 -7.79 25.19 -17.20
N PRO A 721 -8.34 26.20 -16.50
CA PRO A 721 -7.92 26.56 -15.14
C PRO A 721 -8.03 25.41 -14.14
N ALA A 722 -9.04 24.56 -14.27
CA ALA A 722 -9.17 23.34 -13.50
C ALA A 722 -7.85 22.54 -13.43
N LEU A 723 -7.19 22.34 -14.58
CA LEU A 723 -5.93 21.60 -14.68
C LEU A 723 -4.73 22.47 -14.28
N SER A 724 -4.65 23.71 -14.77
CA SER A 724 -3.47 24.56 -14.55
C SER A 724 -3.34 25.07 -13.12
N LYS A 725 -4.45 25.28 -12.39
CA LYS A 725 -4.43 25.69 -10.98
C LYS A 725 -4.10 24.55 -10.02
N ASN A 726 -4.45 23.30 -10.35
CA ASN A 726 -4.06 22.12 -9.57
C ASN A 726 -2.64 21.59 -9.92
N ALA A 727 -2.02 22.09 -11.00
CA ALA A 727 -0.69 21.68 -11.45
C ALA A 727 0.47 21.78 -10.43
N PRO A 728 0.50 22.71 -9.45
CA PRO A 728 1.55 22.74 -8.42
C PRO A 728 1.69 21.45 -7.60
N ALA A 729 0.66 20.60 -7.55
CA ALA A 729 0.74 19.26 -6.97
C ALA A 729 1.79 18.36 -7.67
N LEU A 730 2.03 18.55 -8.97
CA LEU A 730 3.10 17.85 -9.71
C LEU A 730 4.50 18.35 -9.36
N GLU A 731 4.64 19.61 -8.94
CA GLU A 731 5.94 20.13 -8.46
C GLU A 731 6.30 19.48 -7.11
N ARG A 732 5.30 19.19 -6.27
CA ARG A 732 5.48 18.53 -4.97
C ARG A 732 5.83 17.03 -5.09
N LEU A 733 5.56 16.39 -6.23
CA LEU A 733 6.16 15.10 -6.56
C LEU A 733 7.69 15.19 -6.74
N GLY A 734 8.25 16.39 -6.97
CA GLY A 734 9.70 16.60 -7.05
C GLY A 734 10.30 17.08 -5.72
N PHE A 735 9.82 18.22 -5.21
CA PHE A 735 10.34 18.88 -4.01
C PHE A 735 9.24 19.42 -3.09
N LEU A 736 9.41 19.21 -1.78
CA LEU A 736 8.42 19.45 -0.72
C LEU A 736 8.63 20.84 -0.08
N THR A 737 8.56 21.92 -0.87
CA THR A 737 9.32 23.16 -0.57
C THR A 737 8.60 24.51 -0.76
N SER A 738 7.38 24.52 -1.29
CA SER A 738 6.68 25.64 -1.97
C SER A 738 7.41 26.29 -3.15
N ALA A 739 8.68 26.66 -3.03
CA ALA A 739 9.48 27.26 -4.10
C ALA A 739 9.46 26.45 -5.41
N SER A 740 9.54 27.14 -6.55
CA SER A 740 9.78 26.51 -7.84
C SER A 740 11.25 26.12 -7.98
N VAL A 741 11.54 24.81 -8.10
CA VAL A 741 12.91 24.27 -8.14
C VAL A 741 13.30 23.89 -9.57
N SER A 742 14.00 24.78 -10.28
CA SER A 742 14.62 24.43 -11.56
C SER A 742 15.74 23.38 -11.40
N SER A 743 16.17 22.76 -12.50
CA SER A 743 17.26 21.75 -12.46
C SER A 743 18.59 22.29 -11.91
N SER A 744 18.79 23.62 -12.04
CA SER A 744 19.94 24.35 -11.49
C SER A 744 19.87 24.60 -9.98
N GLN A 745 18.68 24.47 -9.38
CA GLN A 745 18.42 24.73 -7.96
C GLN A 745 18.28 23.44 -7.13
N THR A 746 18.19 22.28 -7.77
CA THR A 746 18.10 20.94 -7.14
C THR A 746 19.08 20.76 -5.99
N ASP A 747 20.32 21.27 -6.12
CA ASP A 747 21.37 21.12 -5.12
C ASP A 747 21.13 21.98 -3.85
N ASN A 748 20.40 23.10 -3.97
CA ASN A 748 20.05 23.96 -2.82
C ASN A 748 18.89 23.40 -2.01
N TYR A 749 18.02 22.61 -2.66
CA TYR A 749 16.81 22.01 -2.07
C TYR A 749 16.96 20.51 -1.84
N TRP A 750 18.18 19.98 -1.91
CA TRP A 750 18.47 18.54 -1.89
C TRP A 750 17.72 17.84 -0.75
N GLU A 751 17.87 18.25 0.51
CA GLU A 751 17.18 17.62 1.65
C GLU A 751 15.63 17.64 1.60
N GLN A 752 15.01 18.39 0.67
CA GLN A 752 13.56 18.48 0.49
C GLN A 752 13.04 17.69 -0.73
N ARG A 753 13.85 16.78 -1.29
CA ARG A 753 13.45 15.82 -2.35
C ARG A 753 12.29 14.95 -1.89
N ASN A 754 11.26 14.81 -2.73
CA ASN A 754 10.19 13.84 -2.47
C ASN A 754 10.63 12.42 -2.84
N LYS A 755 10.94 11.60 -1.84
CA LYS A 755 11.46 10.24 -2.00
C LYS A 755 10.40 9.20 -2.42
N LEU A 756 9.13 9.59 -2.56
CA LEU A 756 8.10 8.77 -3.22
C LEU A 756 8.23 8.78 -4.75
N LEU A 757 8.95 9.76 -5.33
CA LEU A 757 9.04 9.93 -6.78
C LEU A 757 9.56 8.68 -7.53
N PRO A 758 10.61 7.97 -7.07
CA PRO A 758 11.08 6.74 -7.73
C PRO A 758 9.98 5.68 -7.90
N LEU A 759 9.14 5.46 -6.87
CA LEU A 759 8.02 4.52 -6.92
C LEU A 759 6.95 4.95 -7.93
N VAL A 760 6.58 6.23 -7.93
CA VAL A 760 5.60 6.80 -8.89
C VAL A 760 6.12 6.70 -10.33
N VAL A 761 7.41 6.98 -10.55
CA VAL A 761 8.06 6.92 -11.87
C VAL A 761 8.19 5.49 -12.37
N ALA A 762 8.54 4.52 -11.49
CA ALA A 762 8.61 3.11 -11.84
C ALA A 762 7.22 2.55 -12.20
N LEU A 763 6.17 2.89 -11.44
CA LEU A 763 4.79 2.53 -11.77
C LEU A 763 4.33 3.16 -13.10
N ALA A 764 4.63 4.45 -13.33
CA ALA A 764 4.28 5.12 -14.58
C ALA A 764 4.97 4.48 -15.80
N ALA A 765 6.21 4.02 -15.66
CA ALA A 765 6.93 3.30 -16.70
C ALA A 765 6.35 1.90 -16.96
N ALA A 766 6.00 1.15 -15.90
CA ALA A 766 5.35 -0.16 -15.99
C ALA A 766 3.97 -0.11 -16.70
N LEU A 767 3.20 0.95 -16.48
CA LEU A 767 1.93 1.19 -17.18
C LEU A 767 2.15 1.55 -18.66
N ASP A 768 3.19 2.31 -18.99
CA ASP A 768 3.54 2.61 -20.38
C ASP A 768 3.99 1.35 -21.15
N ASP A 769 4.79 0.49 -20.51
CA ASP A 769 5.26 -0.78 -21.10
C ASP A 769 4.13 -1.75 -21.47
N GLN A 770 3.00 -1.68 -20.75
CA GLN A 770 1.81 -2.49 -20.99
C GLN A 770 0.72 -1.79 -21.83
N THR A 771 1.04 -0.62 -22.40
CA THR A 771 0.13 0.19 -23.21
C THR A 771 0.42 0.01 -24.71
N ASP A 772 -0.63 -0.22 -25.52
CA ASP A 772 -0.51 -0.29 -26.99
C ASP A 772 -1.61 0.52 -27.69
N THR A 773 -1.17 1.49 -28.50
CA THR A 773 -2.02 2.38 -29.29
C THR A 773 -2.62 1.68 -30.51
N GLY A 774 -1.97 0.64 -31.03
CA GLY A 774 -2.41 -0.12 -32.20
C GLY A 774 -3.64 -0.99 -31.92
N THR A 775 -3.69 -1.60 -30.73
CA THR A 775 -4.85 -2.40 -30.26
C THR A 775 -5.75 -1.66 -29.25
N GLY A 776 -5.41 -0.42 -28.87
CA GLY A 776 -6.21 0.42 -27.98
C GLY A 776 -6.15 0.02 -26.50
N LYS A 777 -5.07 -0.66 -26.08
CA LYS A 777 -4.82 -1.08 -24.70
C LYS A 777 -4.22 0.07 -23.91
N ASN A 778 -5.03 0.68 -23.04
CA ASN A 778 -4.62 1.78 -22.18
C ASN A 778 -4.48 1.30 -20.73
N ALA A 779 -3.26 0.95 -20.33
CA ALA A 779 -3.00 0.43 -18.98
C ALA A 779 -3.08 1.54 -17.91
N TYR A 780 -2.88 2.82 -18.26
CA TYR A 780 -3.01 3.94 -17.33
C TYR A 780 -4.37 4.02 -16.63
N LYS A 781 -5.41 3.40 -17.21
CA LYS A 781 -6.72 3.25 -16.55
C LYS A 781 -6.66 2.52 -15.21
N LEU A 782 -5.67 1.66 -15.00
CA LEU A 782 -5.46 1.00 -13.70
C LEU A 782 -5.16 2.02 -12.59
N LEU A 783 -4.35 3.03 -12.89
CA LEU A 783 -4.04 4.13 -11.98
C LEU A 783 -5.23 5.09 -11.81
N THR A 784 -5.96 5.40 -12.90
CA THR A 784 -7.06 6.38 -12.81
C THR A 784 -8.31 5.80 -12.14
N GLU A 785 -8.64 4.51 -12.35
CA GLU A 785 -9.72 3.86 -11.59
C GLU A 785 -9.38 3.74 -10.09
N LEU A 786 -8.13 3.40 -9.72
CA LEU A 786 -7.69 3.43 -8.33
C LEU A 786 -7.85 4.83 -7.71
N ALA A 787 -7.38 5.87 -8.40
CA ALA A 787 -7.52 7.25 -7.94
C ALA A 787 -9.00 7.68 -7.82
N ARG A 788 -9.87 7.28 -8.76
CA ARG A 788 -11.32 7.54 -8.74
C ARG A 788 -12.03 6.89 -7.55
N VAL A 789 -11.60 5.70 -7.11
CA VAL A 789 -12.14 5.08 -5.88
C VAL A 789 -11.78 5.93 -4.67
N VAL A 790 -10.52 6.36 -4.57
CA VAL A 790 -10.02 7.13 -3.43
C VAL A 790 -10.68 8.51 -3.33
N VAL A 791 -10.75 9.27 -4.43
CA VAL A 791 -11.27 10.65 -4.44
C VAL A 791 -12.79 10.74 -4.67
N ARG A 792 -13.52 9.62 -4.52
CA ARG A 792 -14.92 9.47 -4.94
C ARG A 792 -15.88 10.60 -4.55
N PRO A 793 -15.87 11.18 -3.33
CA PRO A 793 -16.77 12.28 -2.98
C PRO A 793 -16.62 13.52 -3.86
N TYR A 794 -15.44 13.74 -4.44
CA TYR A 794 -15.19 14.83 -5.39
C TYR A 794 -15.72 14.56 -6.80
N LEU A 795 -16.14 13.33 -7.10
CA LEU A 795 -16.68 12.93 -8.39
C LEU A 795 -18.20 12.98 -8.37
N SER A 796 -18.78 13.76 -9.27
CA SER A 796 -20.21 13.77 -9.53
C SER A 796 -20.48 13.53 -11.03
N ARG A 797 -21.65 12.99 -11.37
CA ARG A 797 -22.11 12.79 -12.75
C ARG A 797 -23.55 13.24 -12.84
N GLY A 798 -23.83 14.23 -13.68
CA GLY A 798 -25.14 14.86 -13.68
C GLY A 798 -25.41 15.68 -14.92
N ASN A 799 -26.29 16.65 -14.76
CA ASN A 799 -26.47 17.71 -15.74
C ASN A 799 -25.33 18.71 -15.56
N ASP A 800 -24.73 19.11 -16.67
CA ASP A 800 -23.76 20.18 -16.69
C ASP A 800 -24.44 21.55 -16.44
N PRO A 801 -23.97 22.36 -15.47
CA PRO A 801 -24.65 23.60 -15.09
C PRO A 801 -24.58 24.71 -16.15
N VAL A 802 -23.65 24.65 -17.11
CA VAL A 802 -23.42 25.71 -18.11
C VAL A 802 -24.15 25.44 -19.44
N SER A 803 -24.26 24.17 -19.84
CA SER A 803 -24.81 23.73 -21.13
C SER A 803 -26.11 22.93 -21.02
N GLY A 804 -26.43 22.40 -19.84
CA GLY A 804 -27.59 21.53 -19.61
C GLY A 804 -27.47 20.11 -20.17
N VAL A 805 -26.30 19.71 -20.68
CA VAL A 805 -26.07 18.33 -21.16
C VAL A 805 -26.06 17.35 -19.98
N SER A 806 -26.81 16.26 -20.09
CA SER A 806 -26.93 15.23 -19.06
C SER A 806 -25.84 14.16 -19.14
N ASN A 807 -25.65 13.41 -18.04
CA ASN A 807 -24.68 12.32 -17.89
C ASN A 807 -23.21 12.74 -18.07
N VAL A 808 -22.89 13.98 -17.70
CA VAL A 808 -21.56 14.61 -17.76
C VAL A 808 -20.89 14.47 -16.37
N TYR A 809 -19.64 13.99 -16.32
CA TYR A 809 -18.79 14.14 -15.13
C TYR A 809 -18.62 15.62 -14.77
N ASN A 810 -18.99 15.94 -13.53
CA ASN A 810 -18.84 17.22 -12.88
C ASN A 810 -17.96 16.98 -11.65
N LEU A 811 -16.91 17.76 -11.43
CA LEU A 811 -16.07 17.65 -10.24
C LEU A 811 -16.54 18.62 -9.17
N GLN A 812 -16.60 18.17 -7.91
CA GLN A 812 -16.98 18.99 -6.76
C GLN A 812 -15.76 19.77 -6.28
N ILE A 813 -15.80 21.06 -6.52
CA ILE A 813 -14.73 22.02 -6.26
C ILE A 813 -15.22 23.09 -5.30
N TYR A 814 -14.29 23.77 -4.63
CA TYR A 814 -14.60 24.78 -3.63
C TYR A 814 -15.53 25.87 -4.18
N GLY A 815 -16.52 26.28 -3.38
CA GLY A 815 -17.45 27.35 -3.77
C GLY A 815 -18.49 26.98 -4.84
N SER A 816 -18.72 25.69 -5.13
CA SER A 816 -19.67 25.24 -6.16
C SER A 816 -21.15 25.55 -5.83
N GLY A 817 -21.56 26.80 -6.04
CA GLY A 817 -22.97 27.18 -6.16
C GLY A 817 -23.59 26.65 -7.45
N ALA A 818 -24.91 26.44 -7.46
CA ALA A 818 -25.67 25.77 -8.53
C ALA A 818 -25.67 26.46 -9.93
N SER A 819 -24.82 27.46 -10.16
CA SER A 819 -24.71 28.25 -11.38
C SER A 819 -23.31 28.29 -12.00
N PHE A 820 -22.29 27.72 -11.34
CA PHE A 820 -20.91 27.68 -11.83
C PHE A 820 -20.42 26.23 -11.92
N GLY A 821 -19.73 25.88 -13.00
CA GLY A 821 -19.14 24.56 -13.20
C GLY A 821 -17.65 24.67 -13.49
N ILE A 822 -16.90 23.58 -13.24
CA ILE A 822 -15.44 23.49 -13.32
C ILE A 822 -14.78 24.02 -14.62
N ARG A 823 -15.54 24.12 -15.71
CA ARG A 823 -15.07 24.69 -16.98
C ARG A 823 -15.05 26.22 -17.02
N SER A 824 -15.77 26.88 -16.12
CA SER A 824 -15.90 28.34 -16.10
C SER A 824 -14.51 28.97 -16.01
N PRO A 825 -14.11 29.87 -16.93
CA PRO A 825 -12.79 30.49 -16.92
C PRO A 825 -12.70 31.75 -16.06
N SER A 826 -13.75 32.07 -15.29
CA SER A 826 -13.93 33.31 -14.54
C SER A 826 -14.24 33.10 -13.04
N MET A 827 -13.86 31.95 -12.48
CA MET A 827 -13.89 31.69 -11.03
C MET A 827 -12.56 32.11 -10.40
N ASP A 828 -12.55 32.35 -9.08
CA ASP A 828 -11.32 32.67 -8.36
C ASP A 828 -10.40 31.43 -8.28
N ASP A 829 -9.10 31.64 -8.13
CA ASP A 829 -8.10 30.55 -8.18
C ASP A 829 -8.36 29.43 -7.14
N SER A 830 -8.88 29.79 -5.97
CA SER A 830 -9.26 28.86 -4.90
C SER A 830 -10.42 27.94 -5.28
N ASP A 831 -11.29 28.38 -6.18
CA ASP A 831 -12.55 27.69 -6.49
C ASP A 831 -12.33 26.50 -7.42
N TYR A 832 -11.13 26.33 -8.00
CA TYR A 832 -10.76 25.15 -8.80
C TYR A 832 -10.18 24.01 -7.96
N TYR A 833 -9.96 24.22 -6.66
CA TYR A 833 -9.42 23.20 -5.75
C TYR A 833 -10.54 22.25 -5.27
N PRO A 834 -10.22 20.99 -4.91
CA PRO A 834 -11.21 20.05 -4.37
C PRO A 834 -11.88 20.61 -3.11
N ASP A 835 -13.20 20.48 -2.99
CA ASP A 835 -13.95 21.13 -1.91
C ASP A 835 -13.50 20.69 -0.51
N SER A 836 -12.98 21.66 0.26
CA SER A 836 -12.64 21.52 1.68
C SER A 836 -13.73 20.92 2.58
N GLY A 837 -15.01 21.14 2.25
CA GLY A 837 -16.16 20.61 2.98
C GLY A 837 -16.44 19.12 2.72
N LEU A 838 -15.77 18.53 1.74
CA LEU A 838 -15.81 17.09 1.44
C LEU A 838 -14.52 16.42 1.90
N ARG A 839 -14.59 15.11 2.13
CA ARG A 839 -13.49 14.30 2.65
C ARG A 839 -13.41 12.98 1.90
N SER A 840 -12.30 12.75 1.19
CA SER A 840 -11.98 11.44 0.62
C SER A 840 -11.64 10.42 1.72
N ILE A 841 -11.60 9.13 1.38
CA ILE A 841 -11.08 8.09 2.30
C ILE A 841 -9.63 8.39 2.72
N VAL A 842 -8.82 9.00 1.83
CA VAL A 842 -7.48 9.48 2.18
C VAL A 842 -7.53 10.64 3.17
N SER A 843 -8.48 11.58 3.07
CA SER A 843 -8.67 12.61 4.12
C SER A 843 -9.00 12.00 5.48
N LEU A 844 -9.78 10.92 5.55
CA LEU A 844 -10.10 10.25 6.82
C LEU A 844 -8.87 9.52 7.40
N LEU A 845 -8.02 8.97 6.53
CA LEU A 845 -6.78 8.29 6.93
C LEU A 845 -5.65 9.26 7.30
N ILE A 846 -5.61 10.48 6.74
CA ILE A 846 -4.61 11.52 7.07
C ILE A 846 -4.92 12.15 8.44
N GLU A 847 -6.19 12.47 8.70
CA GLU A 847 -6.59 13.36 9.79
C GLU A 847 -8.02 13.08 10.26
N ASN A 848 -8.34 13.45 11.51
CA ASN A 848 -9.70 13.49 12.04
C ASN A 848 -10.43 14.76 11.58
N GLN A 849 -9.74 15.90 11.64
CA GLN A 849 -10.25 17.19 11.16
C GLN A 849 -9.24 17.81 10.20
N ARG A 850 -9.73 18.63 9.24
CA ARG A 850 -8.87 19.32 8.28
C ARG A 850 -7.78 20.11 9.00
N ARG A 851 -6.52 19.91 8.58
CA ARG A 851 -5.29 20.55 9.09
C ARG A 851 -4.73 19.99 10.41
N TYR A 852 -5.16 18.82 10.91
CA TYR A 852 -4.61 18.26 12.18
C TYR A 852 -3.63 17.09 12.04
N GLN A 853 -3.65 16.36 10.92
CA GLN A 853 -2.70 15.28 10.59
C GLN A 853 -2.52 14.24 11.70
N ASP A 854 -3.65 13.83 12.26
CA ASP A 854 -3.81 13.06 13.48
C ASP A 854 -4.48 11.68 13.22
N GLY A 855 -4.47 11.22 11.95
CA GLY A 855 -4.97 9.92 11.50
C GLY A 855 -3.88 8.86 11.28
N LEU A 856 -4.27 7.67 10.81
CA LEU A 856 -3.38 6.51 10.67
C LEU A 856 -2.20 6.71 9.70
N LEU A 857 -2.36 7.45 8.61
CA LEU A 857 -1.24 7.69 7.68
C LEU A 857 -0.14 8.54 8.33
N ASN A 858 -0.48 9.40 9.30
CA ASN A 858 0.52 10.12 10.09
C ASN A 858 1.37 9.17 10.95
N LEU A 859 0.77 8.13 11.52
CA LEU A 859 1.49 7.08 12.25
C LEU A 859 2.45 6.32 11.31
N VAL A 860 1.98 5.93 10.12
CA VAL A 860 2.84 5.28 9.10
C VAL A 860 4.03 6.16 8.74
N SER A 861 3.82 7.46 8.51
CA SER A 861 4.89 8.41 8.15
C SER A 861 5.97 8.63 9.23
N LYS A 862 5.76 8.12 10.45
CA LYS A 862 6.71 8.15 11.57
C LYS A 862 7.45 6.82 11.76
N THR A 863 7.34 5.90 10.79
CA THR A 863 8.08 4.63 10.73
C THR A 863 9.00 4.60 9.50
N ASN A 864 9.64 3.46 9.24
CA ASN A 864 10.41 3.22 8.01
C ASN A 864 9.69 2.23 7.07
N LEU A 865 8.39 2.00 7.27
CA LEU A 865 7.62 0.95 6.59
C LEU A 865 7.66 1.08 5.06
N LEU A 866 7.42 2.27 4.52
CA LEU A 866 7.43 2.53 3.09
C LEU A 866 8.84 2.54 2.51
N SER A 867 9.84 2.95 3.30
CA SER A 867 11.25 2.88 2.93
C SER A 867 11.71 1.41 2.80
N ASP A 868 11.33 0.55 3.76
CA ASP A 868 11.59 -0.89 3.69
C ASP A 868 10.84 -1.58 2.55
N VAL A 869 9.56 -1.23 2.32
CA VAL A 869 8.80 -1.74 1.16
C VAL A 869 9.42 -1.29 -0.16
N THR A 870 9.86 -0.04 -0.28
CA THR A 870 10.46 0.48 -1.53
C THR A 870 11.81 -0.18 -1.81
N GLY A 871 12.69 -0.30 -0.80
CA GLY A 871 13.96 -1.02 -0.94
C GLY A 871 13.76 -2.52 -1.23
N MET A 872 12.76 -3.15 -0.61
CA MET A 872 12.39 -4.54 -0.90
C MET A 872 11.90 -4.71 -2.35
N LEU A 873 11.03 -3.83 -2.84
CA LEU A 873 10.54 -3.87 -4.22
C LEU A 873 11.66 -3.60 -5.23
N ALA A 874 12.61 -2.71 -4.92
CA ALA A 874 13.76 -2.44 -5.78
C ALA A 874 14.66 -3.68 -5.90
N GLU A 875 15.05 -4.29 -4.77
CA GLU A 875 15.85 -5.53 -4.76
C GLU A 875 15.14 -6.68 -5.49
N PHE A 876 13.83 -6.83 -5.26
CA PHE A 876 12.99 -7.86 -5.87
C PHE A 876 12.86 -7.73 -7.41
N GLY A 877 13.14 -6.53 -7.94
CA GLY A 877 13.22 -6.29 -9.39
C GLY A 877 14.50 -6.80 -10.05
N GLY A 878 15.55 -7.08 -9.29
CA GLY A 878 16.86 -7.49 -9.81
C GLY A 878 16.83 -8.81 -10.58
N SER A 879 17.65 -8.91 -11.64
CA SER A 879 17.72 -10.10 -12.51
C SER A 879 18.00 -11.40 -11.75
N ASP A 880 18.80 -11.31 -10.69
CA ASP A 880 19.28 -12.44 -9.91
C ASP A 880 18.18 -13.02 -8.99
N ARG A 881 17.09 -12.25 -8.77
CA ARG A 881 15.93 -12.63 -7.96
C ARG A 881 14.76 -13.20 -8.78
N ALA A 882 14.82 -13.12 -10.11
CA ALA A 882 13.69 -13.38 -10.99
C ALA A 882 13.02 -14.75 -10.76
N ALA A 883 13.78 -15.84 -10.62
CA ALA A 883 13.21 -17.19 -10.48
C ALA A 883 12.30 -17.35 -9.25
N GLY A 884 12.72 -16.83 -8.08
CA GLY A 884 11.88 -16.85 -6.89
C GLY A 884 10.80 -15.76 -6.90
N ARG A 885 11.07 -14.58 -7.48
CA ARG A 885 10.07 -13.52 -7.70
C ARG A 885 8.87 -14.04 -8.48
N ASP A 886 9.12 -14.72 -9.59
CA ASP A 886 8.09 -15.25 -10.47
C ASP A 886 7.26 -16.30 -9.73
N LYS A 887 7.86 -17.13 -8.87
CA LYS A 887 7.11 -18.05 -7.99
C LYS A 887 6.22 -17.29 -7.00
N LEU A 888 6.77 -16.30 -6.28
CA LEU A 888 6.02 -15.55 -5.26
C LEU A 888 4.82 -14.83 -5.87
N LEU A 889 5.03 -14.09 -6.96
CA LEU A 889 3.97 -13.36 -7.64
C LEU A 889 2.94 -14.31 -8.27
N ASN A 890 3.35 -15.38 -8.94
CA ASN A 890 2.40 -16.38 -9.45
C ASN A 890 1.62 -17.10 -8.33
N GLY A 891 2.21 -17.28 -7.15
CA GLY A 891 1.53 -17.83 -5.98
C GLY A 891 0.47 -16.88 -5.42
N LEU A 892 0.84 -15.61 -5.22
CA LEU A 892 -0.09 -14.56 -4.79
C LEU A 892 -1.23 -14.34 -5.80
N LEU A 893 -0.93 -14.38 -7.11
CA LEU A 893 -1.95 -14.32 -8.17
C LEU A 893 -2.96 -15.45 -8.08
N GLN A 894 -2.50 -16.69 -7.85
CA GLN A 894 -3.39 -17.84 -7.74
C GLN A 894 -4.27 -17.79 -6.49
N ILE A 895 -3.77 -17.26 -5.37
CA ILE A 895 -4.58 -17.04 -4.17
C ILE A 895 -5.62 -15.93 -4.42
N LEU A 896 -5.20 -14.79 -4.98
CA LEU A 896 -6.08 -13.64 -5.21
C LEU A 896 -7.13 -13.88 -6.30
N ASP A 897 -6.85 -14.68 -7.31
CA ASP A 897 -7.85 -15.02 -8.31
C ASP A 897 -8.95 -15.93 -7.76
N GLU A 898 -8.72 -16.64 -6.65
CA GLU A 898 -9.78 -17.41 -5.95
C GLU A 898 -10.59 -16.55 -4.96
N VAL A 899 -10.16 -15.30 -4.72
CA VAL A 899 -10.89 -14.30 -3.94
C VAL A 899 -11.70 -13.40 -4.88
N LYS A 900 -12.98 -13.74 -5.01
CA LYS A 900 -13.94 -13.12 -5.93
C LYS A 900 -14.85 -12.12 -5.21
N VAL A 901 -15.58 -11.33 -6.00
CA VAL A 901 -16.74 -10.53 -5.55
C VAL A 901 -18.05 -11.16 -6.02
N THR A 902 -19.20 -10.77 -5.47
CA THR A 902 -20.50 -11.41 -5.80
C THR A 902 -20.86 -11.29 -7.29
N SER A 903 -20.44 -10.21 -7.95
CA SER A 903 -20.66 -10.02 -9.40
C SER A 903 -19.89 -11.00 -10.30
N GLU A 904 -18.87 -11.68 -9.77
CA GLU A 904 -18.14 -12.76 -10.47
C GLU A 904 -18.79 -14.15 -10.27
N ALA A 905 -19.86 -14.24 -9.47
CA ALA A 905 -20.58 -15.47 -9.12
C ALA A 905 -19.68 -16.58 -8.55
N PRO A 906 -19.06 -16.38 -7.37
CA PRO A 906 -18.15 -17.34 -6.76
C PRO A 906 -18.78 -18.73 -6.57
N THR A 907 -17.99 -19.77 -6.83
CA THR A 907 -18.34 -21.15 -6.49
C THR A 907 -18.20 -21.41 -4.98
N PRO A 908 -18.78 -22.48 -4.42
CA PRO A 908 -18.67 -22.78 -2.98
C PRO A 908 -17.22 -22.96 -2.46
N ALA A 909 -16.28 -23.32 -3.34
CA ALA A 909 -14.85 -23.46 -3.03
C ALA A 909 -14.07 -22.14 -3.17
N GLN A 910 -14.71 -21.05 -3.60
CA GLN A 910 -14.12 -19.72 -3.75
C GLN A 910 -14.52 -18.80 -2.61
N TYR A 911 -13.71 -17.76 -2.40
CA TYR A 911 -13.97 -16.75 -1.38
C TYR A 911 -14.81 -15.63 -1.96
N ASN A 912 -15.76 -15.10 -1.18
CA ASN A 912 -16.47 -13.87 -1.49
C ASN A 912 -16.06 -12.77 -0.52
N ILE A 913 -15.11 -11.92 -0.91
CA ILE A 913 -14.64 -10.83 -0.04
C ILE A 913 -15.73 -9.77 0.20
N GLU A 914 -16.73 -9.70 -0.68
CA GLU A 914 -17.84 -8.75 -0.55
C GLU A 914 -18.71 -9.03 0.67
N THR A 915 -18.83 -10.29 1.12
CA THR A 915 -19.53 -10.63 2.37
C THR A 915 -18.80 -10.02 3.56
N VAL A 916 -17.50 -10.28 3.70
CA VAL A 916 -16.64 -9.70 4.76
C VAL A 916 -16.67 -8.16 4.77
N PHE A 917 -16.67 -7.52 3.60
CA PHE A 917 -16.82 -6.05 3.49
C PHE A 917 -18.25 -5.53 3.72
N THR A 918 -19.25 -6.40 3.72
CA THR A 918 -20.62 -6.06 4.15
C THR A 918 -20.69 -6.13 5.67
N ASP A 919 -20.21 -7.22 6.25
CA ASP A 919 -20.23 -7.45 7.70
C ASP A 919 -19.43 -6.36 8.42
N LEU A 920 -18.19 -6.07 7.98
CA LEU A 920 -17.38 -4.94 8.47
C LEU A 920 -18.06 -3.56 8.32
N ARG A 921 -18.90 -3.38 7.29
CA ARG A 921 -19.65 -2.13 7.09
C ARG A 921 -20.81 -2.01 8.07
N ASP A 922 -21.47 -3.13 8.37
CA ASP A 922 -22.58 -3.18 9.32
C ASP A 922 -22.05 -3.00 10.76
N ASP A 923 -20.94 -3.65 11.09
CA ASP A 923 -20.22 -3.45 12.36
C ASP A 923 -19.81 -1.99 12.56
N ILE A 924 -19.16 -1.36 11.56
CA ILE A 924 -18.74 0.05 11.66
C ILE A 924 -19.93 1.02 11.75
N ALA A 925 -21.08 0.70 11.17
CA ALA A 925 -22.28 1.53 11.28
C ALA A 925 -22.87 1.50 12.71
N ASP A 926 -22.94 0.33 13.34
CA ASP A 926 -23.60 0.15 14.65
C ASP A 926 -22.65 0.35 15.85
N TYR A 927 -21.33 0.21 15.67
CA TYR A 927 -20.34 0.26 16.76
C TYR A 927 -20.27 1.64 17.47
N PRO A 928 -20.26 2.79 16.78
CA PRO A 928 -20.27 4.11 17.42
C PRO A 928 -21.63 4.48 18.03
N ASP A 929 -22.74 4.16 17.36
CA ASP A 929 -24.11 4.53 17.76
C ASP A 929 -24.52 3.97 19.14
N SER A 930 -23.88 2.88 19.55
CA SER A 930 -24.09 2.23 20.86
C SER A 930 -23.19 2.76 21.98
N ARG A 931 -22.26 3.68 21.68
CA ARG A 931 -21.20 4.14 22.59
C ARG A 931 -21.26 5.66 22.84
N PRO A 932 -20.76 6.17 23.98
CA PRO A 932 -20.69 7.60 24.23
C PRO A 932 -19.71 8.29 23.27
N ALA A 933 -20.00 9.54 22.91
CA ALA A 933 -19.16 10.38 22.04
C ALA A 933 -17.79 10.77 22.64
N ASP A 934 -17.55 10.41 23.91
CA ASP A 934 -16.24 10.52 24.55
C ASP A 934 -15.42 9.24 24.29
N LEU A 935 -14.33 9.37 23.52
CA LEU A 935 -13.48 8.24 23.12
C LEU A 935 -12.50 7.78 24.21
N GLU A 936 -12.45 8.49 25.34
CA GLU A 936 -11.74 8.07 26.55
C GLU A 936 -12.65 7.30 27.52
N ALA A 937 -13.93 7.11 27.18
CA ALA A 937 -14.87 6.30 27.97
C ALA A 937 -14.56 4.80 27.86
N THR A 938 -14.83 4.07 28.94
CA THR A 938 -14.56 2.63 29.11
C THR A 938 -15.21 1.74 28.05
N GLU A 939 -16.31 2.18 27.46
CA GLU A 939 -17.03 1.51 26.39
C GLU A 939 -16.22 1.42 25.08
N TRP A 940 -15.12 2.18 24.97
CA TRP A 940 -14.16 2.12 23.86
C TRP A 940 -12.89 1.29 24.18
N ASP A 941 -12.79 0.68 25.36
CA ASP A 941 -11.58 -0.04 25.81
C ASP A 941 -11.23 -1.24 24.92
N GLU A 942 -12.21 -1.91 24.33
CA GLU A 942 -12.01 -2.99 23.35
C GLU A 942 -11.12 -2.56 22.17
N VAL A 943 -11.29 -1.33 21.66
CA VAL A 943 -10.45 -0.78 20.59
C VAL A 943 -9.05 -0.43 21.12
N THR A 944 -8.96 0.08 22.35
CA THR A 944 -7.67 0.33 23.03
C THR A 944 -6.86 -0.96 23.16
N ASP A 945 -7.51 -2.03 23.63
CA ASP A 945 -6.91 -3.34 23.85
C ASP A 945 -6.53 -4.00 22.52
N GLY A 946 -7.37 -3.90 21.50
CA GLY A 946 -7.06 -4.37 20.14
C GLY A 946 -5.82 -3.68 19.54
N VAL A 947 -5.72 -2.36 19.64
CA VAL A 947 -4.55 -1.59 19.17
C VAL A 947 -3.29 -1.95 19.96
N THR A 948 -3.42 -2.04 21.29
CA THR A 948 -2.31 -2.42 22.19
C THR A 948 -1.84 -3.85 21.92
N PHE A 949 -2.76 -4.76 21.62
CA PHE A 949 -2.47 -6.15 21.25
C PHE A 949 -1.70 -6.27 19.93
N ILE A 950 -2.10 -5.53 18.89
CA ILE A 950 -1.38 -5.52 17.60
C ILE A 950 0.01 -4.92 17.79
N TYR A 951 0.13 -3.80 18.51
CA TYR A 951 1.42 -3.23 18.90
C TYR A 951 2.29 -4.25 19.63
N ASP A 952 1.79 -4.88 20.69
CA ASP A 952 2.58 -5.79 21.51
C ASP A 952 2.98 -7.07 20.77
N ILE A 953 2.20 -7.51 19.77
CA ILE A 953 2.52 -8.68 18.96
C ILE A 953 3.49 -8.36 17.83
N LEU A 954 3.37 -7.21 17.16
CA LEU A 954 4.12 -6.90 15.96
C LEU A 954 5.29 -5.93 16.16
N ALA A 955 5.30 -5.07 17.17
CA ALA A 955 6.35 -4.06 17.32
C ALA A 955 7.71 -4.71 17.57
N ASN A 956 8.78 -4.12 17.02
CA ASN A 956 10.15 -4.61 17.17
C ASN A 956 10.64 -4.48 18.62
N GLU A 957 10.22 -3.42 19.32
CA GLU A 957 10.64 -3.13 20.71
C GLU A 957 9.76 -3.79 21.79
N SER A 958 8.60 -4.36 21.44
CA SER A 958 7.75 -4.97 22.47
C SER A 958 8.35 -6.27 23.02
N ALA A 959 8.35 -6.39 24.35
CA ALA A 959 8.71 -7.61 25.06
C ALA A 959 7.82 -8.82 24.71
N TYR A 960 6.66 -8.56 24.10
CA TYR A 960 5.70 -9.56 23.66
C TYR A 960 5.74 -9.83 22.15
N SER A 961 6.68 -9.27 21.39
CA SER A 961 6.72 -9.40 19.92
C SER A 961 6.80 -10.86 19.41
N VAL A 962 6.17 -11.20 18.27
CA VAL A 962 6.48 -12.44 17.51
C VAL A 962 7.61 -12.22 16.50
N ILE A 963 8.01 -10.98 16.20
CA ILE A 963 8.96 -10.71 15.10
C ILE A 963 10.26 -11.52 15.23
N PRO A 964 10.87 -11.71 16.42
CA PRO A 964 12.03 -12.61 16.57
C PRO A 964 11.72 -14.10 16.28
N ASN A 965 10.50 -14.57 16.61
CA ASN A 965 10.05 -15.92 16.28
C ASN A 965 9.84 -16.07 14.76
N VAL A 966 9.27 -15.06 14.09
CA VAL A 966 9.09 -15.06 12.63
C VAL A 966 10.45 -15.04 11.91
N ASP A 967 11.37 -14.17 12.33
CA ASP A 967 12.74 -14.08 11.78
C ASP A 967 13.50 -15.41 11.89
N GLY A 968 13.40 -16.08 13.03
CA GLY A 968 13.99 -17.39 13.26
C GLY A 968 13.31 -18.52 12.47
N LEU A 969 11.98 -18.48 12.30
CA LEU A 969 11.26 -19.50 11.50
C LEU A 969 11.61 -19.39 10.02
N LEU A 970 11.71 -18.16 9.51
CA LEU A 970 12.21 -17.89 8.16
C LEU A 970 13.68 -18.36 8.03
N GLU A 971 14.53 -18.11 9.02
CA GLU A 971 15.92 -18.61 9.03
C GLU A 971 15.97 -20.15 8.98
N VAL A 972 15.14 -20.85 9.77
CA VAL A 972 15.03 -22.32 9.71
C VAL A 972 14.59 -22.79 8.34
N LEU A 973 13.59 -22.13 7.72
CA LEU A 973 13.07 -22.52 6.41
C LEU A 973 14.13 -22.32 5.29
N ILE A 974 14.90 -21.23 5.35
CA ILE A 974 16.01 -20.94 4.43
C ILE A 974 17.16 -21.95 4.59
N VAL A 975 17.52 -22.30 5.83
CA VAL A 975 18.57 -23.29 6.11
C VAL A 975 18.13 -24.71 5.75
N ALA A 976 16.86 -25.05 5.99
CA ALA A 976 16.31 -26.36 5.67
C ALA A 976 16.19 -26.58 4.15
N ASN A 977 15.86 -25.54 3.38
CA ASN A 977 15.67 -25.56 1.93
C ASN A 977 14.73 -26.73 1.49
N PRO A 978 13.43 -26.61 1.77
CA PRO A 978 12.46 -27.66 1.48
C PRO A 978 12.21 -27.79 -0.03
N THR A 979 12.04 -29.03 -0.50
CA THR A 979 11.68 -29.29 -1.90
C THR A 979 10.18 -29.12 -2.13
N GLN A 980 9.78 -28.92 -3.40
CA GLN A 980 8.37 -28.81 -3.80
C GLN A 980 7.49 -29.98 -3.29
N ALA A 981 8.01 -31.22 -3.31
CA ALA A 981 7.28 -32.39 -2.83
C ALA A 981 7.03 -32.33 -1.31
N GLU A 982 8.03 -31.90 -0.54
CA GLU A 982 7.93 -31.74 0.91
C GLU A 982 7.00 -30.56 1.29
N ILE A 983 7.01 -29.47 0.52
CA ILE A 983 6.09 -28.33 0.70
C ILE A 983 4.64 -28.76 0.49
N SER A 984 4.33 -29.45 -0.62
CA SER A 984 2.97 -29.94 -0.87
C SER A 984 2.53 -30.92 0.21
N SER A 985 3.44 -31.81 0.64
CA SER A 985 3.20 -32.74 1.75
C SER A 985 2.96 -32.06 3.10
N MET A 986 3.65 -30.94 3.40
CA MET A 986 3.35 -30.14 4.60
C MET A 986 1.94 -29.53 4.54
N LEU A 987 1.50 -29.07 3.37
CA LEU A 987 0.17 -28.51 3.18
C LEU A 987 -0.94 -29.58 3.24
N ASP A 988 -0.69 -30.79 2.75
CA ASP A 988 -1.56 -31.96 2.98
C ASP A 988 -1.72 -32.24 4.48
N LEU A 989 -0.63 -32.24 5.24
CA LEU A 989 -0.69 -32.43 6.70
C LEU A 989 -1.46 -31.32 7.43
N VAL A 990 -1.37 -30.06 6.99
CA VAL A 990 -2.22 -28.98 7.52
C VAL A 990 -3.70 -29.24 7.19
N GLY A 991 -4.02 -29.66 5.97
CA GLY A 991 -5.38 -30.05 5.59
C GLY A 991 -5.93 -31.25 6.37
N VAL A 992 -5.07 -32.21 6.74
CA VAL A 992 -5.40 -33.34 7.63
C VAL A 992 -5.76 -32.89 9.06
N MET A 993 -5.16 -31.81 9.59
CA MET A 993 -5.56 -31.27 10.90
C MET A 993 -7.00 -30.73 10.90
N LEU A 994 -7.45 -30.21 9.75
CA LEU A 994 -8.72 -29.51 9.55
C LEU A 994 -9.87 -30.41 9.08
N THR A 995 -9.64 -31.73 9.02
CA THR A 995 -10.61 -32.72 8.55
C THR A 995 -10.87 -33.81 9.58
N GLU A 996 -12.05 -34.41 9.50
CA GLU A 996 -12.43 -35.60 10.24
C GLU A 996 -11.76 -36.86 9.67
N SER A 997 -11.94 -37.99 10.34
CA SER A 997 -11.33 -39.28 9.96
C SER A 997 -11.78 -39.85 8.60
N ASP A 998 -12.68 -39.17 7.89
CA ASP A 998 -13.07 -39.47 6.51
C ASP A 998 -12.24 -38.73 5.45
N GLY A 999 -11.40 -37.77 5.87
CA GLY A 999 -10.56 -36.95 4.99
C GLY A 999 -11.30 -35.96 4.10
N VAL A 1000 -12.60 -35.73 4.34
CA VAL A 1000 -13.45 -34.88 3.48
C VAL A 1000 -14.35 -33.94 4.30
N THR A 1001 -14.84 -34.38 5.45
CA THR A 1001 -15.66 -33.54 6.34
C THR A 1001 -14.74 -32.63 7.15
N GLN A 1002 -15.08 -31.35 7.25
CA GLN A 1002 -14.33 -30.37 8.04
C GLN A 1002 -14.43 -30.67 9.54
N SER A 1003 -13.31 -30.49 10.26
CA SER A 1003 -13.20 -30.64 11.71
C SER A 1003 -12.82 -29.30 12.33
N TYR A 1004 -13.48 -28.92 13.43
CA TYR A 1004 -13.18 -27.71 14.19
C TYR A 1004 -12.34 -28.03 15.45
N LEU A 1005 -11.39 -28.96 15.31
CA LEU A 1005 -10.68 -29.53 16.46
C LEU A 1005 -9.78 -28.51 17.15
N ILE A 1006 -9.22 -27.54 16.41
CA ILE A 1006 -8.36 -26.49 17.00
C ILE A 1006 -9.25 -25.47 17.71
N THR A 1007 -10.37 -25.06 17.11
CA THR A 1007 -11.37 -24.21 17.76
C THR A 1007 -11.86 -24.85 19.06
N ASP A 1008 -12.28 -26.12 19.05
CA ASP A 1008 -12.69 -26.88 20.25
C ASP A 1008 -11.63 -26.84 21.37
N ILE A 1009 -10.35 -27.03 21.03
CA ILE A 1009 -9.26 -27.00 22.02
C ILE A 1009 -9.14 -25.60 22.63
N LEU A 1010 -9.26 -24.54 21.83
CA LEU A 1010 -9.07 -23.15 22.25
C LEU A 1010 -10.29 -22.55 22.95
N SER A 1011 -11.52 -22.92 22.56
CA SER A 1011 -12.78 -22.34 23.07
C SER A 1011 -13.51 -23.19 24.09
N THR A 1012 -13.24 -24.51 24.16
CA THR A 1012 -13.95 -25.40 25.11
C THR A 1012 -13.02 -26.00 26.17
N ASP A 1013 -11.77 -26.31 25.83
CA ASP A 1013 -10.86 -27.00 26.74
C ASP A 1013 -9.81 -26.07 27.40
N MET A 1014 -9.24 -25.11 26.65
CA MET A 1014 -8.34 -24.09 27.20
C MET A 1014 -8.99 -23.21 28.28
N PRO A 1015 -10.24 -22.74 28.17
CA PRO A 1015 -10.89 -21.91 29.19
C PRO A 1015 -10.96 -22.59 30.56
N LYS A 1016 -11.32 -23.88 30.58
CA LYS A 1016 -11.35 -24.70 31.80
C LYS A 1016 -9.97 -24.87 32.43
N LEU A 1017 -8.92 -24.99 31.60
CA LEU A 1017 -7.54 -24.99 32.08
C LEU A 1017 -7.16 -23.63 32.69
N LEU A 1018 -7.44 -22.53 31.98
CA LEU A 1018 -7.15 -21.17 32.45
C LEU A 1018 -7.81 -20.88 33.80
N ARG A 1019 -9.11 -21.18 33.95
CA ARG A 1019 -9.86 -21.06 35.22
C ARG A 1019 -9.28 -21.90 36.36
N SER A 1020 -8.74 -23.10 36.06
CA SER A 1020 -8.06 -23.95 37.05
C SER A 1020 -6.71 -23.36 37.50
N SER A 1021 -5.97 -22.72 36.58
CA SER A 1021 -4.73 -22.00 36.89
C SER A 1021 -4.91 -20.65 37.57
N ALA A 1022 -6.01 -19.94 37.28
CA ALA A 1022 -6.20 -18.53 37.61
C ALA A 1022 -5.78 -18.14 39.05
N PRO A 1023 -6.12 -18.88 40.13
CA PRO A 1023 -5.83 -18.43 41.49
C PRO A 1023 -4.34 -18.42 41.87
N ASP A 1024 -3.47 -19.05 41.07
CA ASP A 1024 -2.00 -19.02 41.22
C ASP A 1024 -1.28 -18.56 39.93
N ALA A 1025 -2.00 -17.93 38.99
CA ALA A 1025 -1.51 -17.55 37.67
C ALA A 1025 -0.19 -16.75 37.69
N ARG A 1026 -0.02 -15.84 38.66
CA ARG A 1026 1.25 -15.11 38.83
C ARG A 1026 2.43 -16.05 39.13
N GLY A 1027 2.24 -17.06 39.97
CA GLY A 1027 3.30 -18.03 40.28
C GLY A 1027 3.68 -18.87 39.06
N LEU A 1028 2.67 -19.30 38.29
CA LEU A 1028 2.83 -20.02 37.04
C LEU A 1028 3.61 -19.20 35.99
N VAL A 1029 3.24 -17.94 35.76
CA VAL A 1029 3.97 -17.04 34.84
C VAL A 1029 5.41 -16.79 35.33
N GLY A 1030 5.64 -16.67 36.64
CA GLY A 1030 6.99 -16.55 37.20
C GLY A 1030 7.86 -17.78 36.98
N ILE A 1031 7.30 -19.00 37.10
CA ILE A 1031 8.02 -20.24 36.75
C ILE A 1031 8.27 -20.31 35.24
N MET A 1032 7.29 -19.98 34.38
CA MET A 1032 7.50 -19.97 32.93
C MET A 1032 8.57 -18.96 32.51
N ALA A 1033 8.61 -17.78 33.13
CA ALA A 1033 9.68 -16.81 32.94
C ALA A 1033 11.05 -17.39 33.31
N GLY A 1034 11.12 -18.11 34.43
CA GLY A 1034 12.33 -18.81 34.88
C GLY A 1034 12.75 -19.97 33.99
N ILE A 1035 11.81 -20.72 33.38
CA ILE A 1035 12.10 -21.79 32.42
C ILE A 1035 12.61 -21.21 31.09
N ALA A 1036 11.99 -20.15 30.60
CA ALA A 1036 12.38 -19.48 29.36
C ALA A 1036 13.65 -18.62 29.50
N ALA A 1037 14.23 -18.49 30.71
CA ALA A 1037 15.38 -17.62 30.94
C ALA A 1037 16.66 -18.16 30.28
N PRO A 1038 17.52 -17.29 29.69
CA PRO A 1038 18.73 -17.72 29.00
C PRO A 1038 19.68 -18.51 29.92
N ASN A 1039 20.23 -19.61 29.42
CA ASN A 1039 21.13 -20.54 30.10
C ASN A 1039 20.53 -21.24 31.34
N THR A 1040 19.20 -21.32 31.45
CA THR A 1040 18.51 -22.03 32.54
C THR A 1040 17.92 -23.37 32.08
N PHE A 1041 16.91 -23.90 32.78
CA PHE A 1041 16.32 -25.22 32.49
C PHE A 1041 15.80 -25.35 31.06
N GLY A 1042 15.13 -24.34 30.50
CA GLY A 1042 14.58 -24.41 29.14
C GLY A 1042 15.68 -24.64 28.10
N ASP A 1043 16.70 -23.79 28.08
CA ASP A 1043 17.85 -23.92 27.18
C ASP A 1043 18.59 -25.24 27.37
N TYR A 1044 18.84 -25.63 28.62
CA TYR A 1044 19.45 -26.92 28.95
C TYR A 1044 18.63 -28.10 28.38
N PHE A 1045 17.32 -28.08 28.58
CA PHE A 1045 16.41 -29.12 28.14
C PHE A 1045 16.33 -29.18 26.60
N LEU A 1046 16.21 -28.04 25.93
CA LEU A 1046 16.20 -27.94 24.47
C LEU A 1046 17.52 -28.39 23.84
N LEU A 1047 18.67 -28.08 24.44
CA LEU A 1047 19.98 -28.49 23.94
C LEU A 1047 20.26 -29.99 24.14
N ARG A 1048 19.76 -30.58 25.23
CA ARG A 1048 20.04 -31.97 25.64
C ARG A 1048 19.01 -32.99 25.19
N MET A 1049 17.77 -32.61 24.85
CA MET A 1049 16.76 -33.52 24.31
C MET A 1049 17.07 -33.94 22.86
N ARG A 1050 18.13 -34.72 22.67
CA ARG A 1050 18.47 -35.38 21.41
C ARG A 1050 18.16 -36.86 21.52
N SER A 1051 17.36 -37.37 20.59
CA SER A 1051 17.06 -38.80 20.46
C SER A 1051 17.86 -39.39 19.30
N ASN A 1052 18.35 -40.62 19.49
CA ASN A 1052 18.98 -41.40 18.42
C ASN A 1052 17.95 -42.16 17.55
N HIS A 1053 16.66 -42.10 17.90
CA HIS A 1053 15.55 -42.62 17.12
C HIS A 1053 15.05 -41.58 16.11
N SER A 1054 14.25 -42.03 15.13
CA SER A 1054 13.57 -41.12 14.21
C SER A 1054 12.49 -40.30 14.91
N ILE A 1055 12.09 -39.18 14.30
CA ILE A 1055 10.93 -38.40 14.73
C ILE A 1055 9.65 -39.24 14.72
N ASP A 1056 9.48 -40.14 13.74
CA ASP A 1056 8.32 -41.04 13.69
C ASP A 1056 8.24 -42.00 14.89
N ASP A 1057 9.35 -42.67 15.24
CA ASP A 1057 9.44 -43.53 16.43
C ASP A 1057 9.01 -42.78 17.71
N VAL A 1058 9.40 -41.50 17.81
CA VAL A 1058 9.05 -40.62 18.93
C VAL A 1058 7.56 -40.23 18.90
N LEU A 1059 7.01 -39.86 17.73
CA LEU A 1059 5.60 -39.49 17.57
C LEU A 1059 4.64 -40.69 17.77
N ILE A 1060 4.98 -41.87 17.27
CA ILE A 1060 4.27 -43.14 17.53
C ILE A 1060 4.12 -43.39 19.03
N GLN A 1061 5.21 -43.21 19.76
CA GLN A 1061 5.25 -43.51 21.17
C GLN A 1061 4.61 -42.40 22.00
N LEU A 1062 4.70 -41.13 21.56
CA LEU A 1062 3.97 -40.02 22.15
C LEU A 1062 2.45 -40.22 22.04
N GLU A 1063 1.94 -40.55 20.86
CA GLU A 1063 0.52 -40.89 20.64
C GLU A 1063 0.06 -41.99 21.61
N ARG A 1064 0.75 -43.14 21.59
CA ARG A 1064 0.41 -44.28 22.45
C ARG A 1064 0.53 -43.97 23.94
N PHE A 1065 1.42 -43.08 24.35
CA PHE A 1065 1.57 -42.65 25.74
C PHE A 1065 0.42 -41.72 26.14
N LEU A 1066 0.10 -40.72 25.33
CA LEU A 1066 -0.98 -39.75 25.60
C LEU A 1066 -2.37 -40.40 25.63
N ALA A 1067 -2.62 -41.40 24.77
CA ALA A 1067 -3.84 -42.21 24.79
C ALA A 1067 -3.84 -43.32 25.87
N SER A 1068 -2.74 -43.54 26.58
CA SER A 1068 -2.62 -44.67 27.52
C SER A 1068 -3.52 -44.51 28.76
N PRO A 1069 -3.97 -45.62 29.38
CA PRO A 1069 -4.65 -45.59 30.67
C PRO A 1069 -3.83 -44.90 31.79
N ILE A 1070 -2.50 -44.88 31.67
CA ILE A 1070 -1.57 -44.27 32.64
C ILE A 1070 -1.77 -42.74 32.72
N VAL A 1071 -2.15 -42.10 31.61
CA VAL A 1071 -2.47 -40.66 31.54
C VAL A 1071 -3.98 -40.42 31.67
N GLN A 1072 -4.78 -41.22 30.97
CA GLN A 1072 -6.23 -40.99 30.80
C GLN A 1072 -7.10 -41.53 31.95
N SER A 1073 -6.56 -42.36 32.86
CA SER A 1073 -7.31 -42.84 34.02
C SER A 1073 -7.78 -41.69 34.90
N THR A 1074 -9.06 -41.70 35.28
CA THR A 1074 -9.65 -40.79 36.28
C THR A 1074 -9.55 -41.33 37.71
N VAL A 1075 -9.06 -42.56 37.89
CA VAL A 1075 -8.97 -43.20 39.21
C VAL A 1075 -7.70 -42.72 39.94
N PRO A 1076 -7.80 -42.24 41.19
CA PRO A 1076 -6.63 -41.96 42.03
C PRO A 1076 -5.84 -43.23 42.34
N GLY A 1077 -4.57 -43.27 41.99
CA GLY A 1077 -3.70 -44.44 42.20
C GLY A 1077 -2.27 -44.21 41.72
N PRO A 1078 -1.30 -45.05 42.14
CA PRO A 1078 0.11 -44.90 41.78
C PRO A 1078 0.38 -45.08 40.27
N ASP A 1079 -0.45 -45.85 39.58
CA ASP A 1079 -0.37 -46.10 38.13
C ASP A 1079 -0.85 -44.90 37.27
N ASN A 1080 -1.30 -43.82 37.90
CA ASN A 1080 -1.82 -42.62 37.24
C ASN A 1080 -0.79 -41.49 37.32
N VAL A 1081 -0.14 -41.17 36.20
CA VAL A 1081 0.97 -40.20 36.16
C VAL A 1081 0.52 -38.80 36.55
N LEU A 1082 -0.66 -38.36 36.10
CA LEU A 1082 -1.17 -37.03 36.45
C LEU A 1082 -1.48 -36.95 37.96
N TYR A 1083 -2.08 -38.00 38.53
CA TYR A 1083 -2.32 -38.05 39.97
C TYR A 1083 -1.02 -38.04 40.80
N SER A 1084 -0.02 -38.81 40.38
CA SER A 1084 1.30 -38.86 41.02
C SER A 1084 2.06 -37.53 40.90
N ALA A 1085 2.05 -36.91 39.72
CA ALA A 1085 2.66 -35.60 39.47
C ALA A 1085 2.02 -34.48 40.31
N GLY A 1086 0.68 -34.44 40.38
CA GLY A 1086 -0.03 -33.47 41.22
C GLY A 1086 0.24 -33.65 42.70
N THR A 1087 0.37 -34.91 43.15
CA THR A 1087 0.68 -35.23 44.55
C THR A 1087 2.13 -34.86 44.91
N LEU A 1088 3.10 -35.03 43.99
CA LEU A 1088 4.47 -34.57 44.23
C LEU A 1088 4.59 -33.04 44.14
N ALA A 1089 3.95 -32.40 43.15
CA ALA A 1089 3.92 -30.94 43.03
C ALA A 1089 3.36 -30.28 44.30
N LYS A 1090 2.27 -30.83 44.85
CA LYS A 1090 1.72 -30.48 46.16
C LYS A 1090 2.76 -30.59 47.28
N ALA A 1091 3.45 -31.73 47.38
CA ALA A 1091 4.45 -31.97 48.44
C ALA A 1091 5.65 -31.00 48.34
N ILE A 1092 6.15 -30.71 47.12
CA ILE A 1092 7.23 -29.75 46.90
C ILE A 1092 6.73 -28.32 47.21
N ALA A 1093 5.50 -27.97 46.84
CA ALA A 1093 4.87 -26.69 47.19
C ALA A 1093 4.74 -26.53 48.71
N ASP A 1094 4.31 -27.57 49.43
CA ASP A 1094 4.21 -27.60 50.88
C ASP A 1094 5.59 -27.43 51.55
N ILE A 1095 6.65 -28.05 51.01
CA ILE A 1095 8.03 -27.91 51.50
C ILE A 1095 8.55 -26.48 51.26
N LYS A 1096 8.45 -25.94 50.03
CA LYS A 1096 8.93 -24.56 49.74
C LYS A 1096 8.13 -23.49 50.49
N ALA A 1097 6.81 -23.66 50.65
CA ALA A 1097 5.97 -22.71 51.39
C ALA A 1097 6.24 -22.70 52.91
N GLN A 1098 6.69 -23.81 53.50
CA GLN A 1098 6.94 -23.92 54.94
C GLN A 1098 8.38 -23.57 55.35
N GLY A 1099 9.33 -23.59 54.40
CA GLY A 1099 10.75 -23.32 54.65
C GLY A 1099 11.44 -24.33 55.58
N ARG A 1100 12.70 -24.07 55.95
CA ARG A 1100 13.43 -24.89 56.94
C ARG A 1100 12.81 -24.75 58.33
N LYS A 1101 11.87 -25.63 58.67
CA LYS A 1101 11.45 -25.83 60.06
C LYS A 1101 12.50 -26.60 60.85
N THR A 1102 13.55 -25.93 61.30
CA THR A 1102 14.34 -26.40 62.46
C THR A 1102 13.55 -26.16 63.75
N GLY A 1103 12.49 -26.94 63.95
CA GLY A 1103 11.78 -27.16 65.21
C GLY A 1103 10.93 -26.02 65.80
N VAL A 1104 9.60 -26.12 65.66
CA VAL A 1104 8.63 -25.78 66.73
C VAL A 1104 7.51 -26.83 66.71
N GLY A 1105 7.05 -27.25 67.89
CA GLY A 1105 6.23 -28.44 68.11
C GLY A 1105 4.83 -28.45 67.48
N GLY A 1106 4.36 -29.66 67.17
CA GLY A 1106 3.00 -29.95 66.67
C GLY A 1106 2.90 -31.28 65.93
N TYR A 1107 3.98 -31.68 65.26
CA TYR A 1107 4.11 -32.97 64.59
C TYR A 1107 5.00 -33.89 65.42
N TRP A 1108 4.55 -35.13 65.63
CA TRP A 1108 5.31 -36.16 66.34
C TRP A 1108 6.33 -36.74 65.37
N PHE A 1109 7.61 -36.48 65.58
CA PHE A 1109 8.71 -37.25 65.01
C PHE A 1109 9.41 -38.03 66.12
N GLU A 1110 9.80 -39.26 65.81
CA GLU A 1110 10.57 -40.11 66.71
C GLU A 1110 12.01 -39.59 66.82
N ASP A 1111 12.54 -39.56 68.04
CA ASP A 1111 13.88 -39.04 68.35
C ASP A 1111 14.93 -40.13 68.11
N HIS A 1112 15.59 -40.10 66.95
CA HIS A 1112 16.51 -41.12 66.45
C HIS A 1112 17.87 -41.14 67.20
N TRP A 1113 17.85 -41.53 68.47
CA TRP A 1113 19.05 -41.59 69.32
C TRP A 1113 19.86 -42.90 69.18
N ASN A 1114 19.41 -43.87 68.36
CA ASN A 1114 20.05 -45.18 68.19
C ASN A 1114 20.79 -45.33 66.86
N VAL A 1115 22.02 -45.86 66.92
CA VAL A 1115 22.98 -45.99 65.80
C VAL A 1115 22.55 -47.00 64.71
N THR A 1116 21.42 -47.68 64.87
CA THR A 1116 20.93 -48.73 63.96
C THR A 1116 19.74 -48.32 63.09
N GLU A 1117 19.25 -47.08 63.19
CA GLU A 1117 18.14 -46.58 62.37
C GLU A 1117 18.66 -45.80 61.16
N GLN A 1118 18.25 -46.21 59.95
CA GLN A 1118 18.60 -45.54 58.69
C GLN A 1118 17.80 -44.24 58.53
N GLY A 1119 18.27 -43.17 59.18
CA GLY A 1119 17.71 -41.83 59.04
C GLY A 1119 18.07 -41.18 57.70
N ASN A 1120 17.22 -41.37 56.69
CA ASN A 1120 17.20 -40.54 55.48
C ASN A 1120 15.82 -40.64 54.82
N THR A 1121 14.84 -39.89 55.30
CA THR A 1121 13.52 -39.90 54.64
C THR A 1121 13.57 -39.14 53.32
N VAL A 1122 12.67 -39.48 52.38
CA VAL A 1122 12.52 -38.74 51.12
C VAL A 1122 12.21 -37.26 51.41
N PHE A 1123 11.44 -37.00 52.48
CA PHE A 1123 11.16 -35.64 52.95
C PHE A 1123 12.43 -34.90 53.39
N ASP A 1124 13.33 -35.52 54.15
CA ASP A 1124 14.59 -34.88 54.55
C ASP A 1124 15.52 -34.58 53.36
N SER A 1125 15.54 -35.47 52.36
CA SER A 1125 16.36 -35.29 51.15
C SER A 1125 15.81 -34.20 50.23
N LEU A 1126 14.49 -34.19 49.99
CA LEU A 1126 13.82 -33.11 49.23
C LEU A 1126 13.90 -31.77 49.96
N ASN A 1127 13.74 -31.77 51.29
CA ASN A 1127 13.92 -30.59 52.12
C ASN A 1127 15.39 -30.12 52.08
N TYR A 1128 16.39 -31.01 52.08
CA TYR A 1128 17.79 -30.59 51.92
C TYR A 1128 18.07 -29.93 50.57
N ILE A 1129 17.51 -30.46 49.48
CA ILE A 1129 17.69 -29.96 48.10
C ILE A 1129 16.93 -28.64 47.89
N PHE A 1130 15.64 -28.58 48.22
CA PHE A 1130 14.76 -27.47 47.86
C PHE A 1130 14.62 -26.38 48.95
N SER A 1131 15.16 -26.58 50.17
CA SER A 1131 15.18 -25.54 51.20
C SER A 1131 16.57 -24.88 51.32
N ARG A 1132 16.63 -23.58 51.04
CA ARG A 1132 17.85 -22.79 51.23
C ARG A 1132 18.28 -22.79 52.70
N LYS A 1133 19.59 -22.91 52.91
CA LYS A 1133 20.22 -22.31 54.08
C LYS A 1133 19.97 -20.80 54.02
N VAL A 1134 19.28 -20.25 55.02
CA VAL A 1134 19.36 -18.81 55.31
C VAL A 1134 20.84 -18.47 55.53
N ARG A 1135 21.28 -17.36 54.94
CA ARG A 1135 22.59 -16.73 55.22
C ARG A 1135 22.37 -15.46 56.03
#